data_AF-A0A1W0A121-F1
#
_entry.id   AF-A0A1W0A121-F1
#
_cell.length_a   1.000
_cell.length_b   1.000
_cell.length_c   1.000
_cell.angle_alpha   90.00
_cell.angle_beta   90.00
_cell.angle_gamma   90.00
#
_symmetry.space_group_name_H-M   'P 1'
#
loop_
_entity.id
_entity.type
_entity.pdbx_description
1 polymer ?
#
loop_
_entity_poly.entity_id
_entity_poly.type
_entity_poly.pdbx_seq_one_letter_code
_entity_poly.pdbx_strand_id
1 'polypeptide(L)'
;ADWQAHLRPPSPRISNHPDIFIGIAAYRDGFKCGFTLWTAFSRAKKPERVFFGIVDQTIPGDLICLEEYCRRAKETWPNEECKYKENIKIDPRDAMKSKGPIIARYQQQQLIGNQEFCMELDAHSQFLNDWDVEIIKEWARTDNEMAVLSNYPLPYSYISEGGKIPTHYSSHLASYLKRGHEWDIPVIGGYLLIDDSEHPQMSSLWGGCLSFSKCHAEKRAPMDKYMNWIFWGEEYLRSMQLWTHGYDIYSPSRHGVVVFHNWTNDPKKHRFWDNDTMFAEKPREEAKAYNRLRVVLTLPFQGEVDTRELHKYGPGRVRSIGQFLNFSGISNSNSSYDVWPTEQRRWVPYSVPDEVEELLPGWKLHDVKKSVNEEVKAVPVSTADVVIRNELQQLRATLDAESKKHATNAEKLLTKLEVDRAGNEKMLQQLRLEIAKLRSAESSNPAFTIMPALALIISRTSMASSSSDGVKKAISRRRINSTMITKEQAKETWVDQIAHYIPCLDRVRLQLRRLLSSSVQHHSTVNTSIPSFISPLQLNPHLIDIKFSDAVVTFSAAEANYSGAASIRGIRNYNEDTYRIITNLEKYRAGLVVAHPDKAQSPTELVNFFAKSSIFDSEDVLKEKYADWFIPTEIPKDSKDECTQFYGVYDGHAGRRCSAIIARALPLCLLACDNEFQKDLTQCLKTGCLDLDKQFLDLAAAQGLKDGSTAITVVIRNNKVYVANIGDCRAIMVSFEPITMVSKVRALSTDQKPHSPSEKCRIEAAGGIVLNIHGINRVNGLLAVARAFGDLGLKRYIIAEPDVTVHCLQENDAFIVIATDGLWDVFSNEAVGCFVKAYLGMPLDSLALKLTKMAVELGSTDNITAIVVNVRRIKGVDC
;
A
#
# COMPACT_ATOMS: atom_id res chain seq x y z
N ALA A 1 10.86 -22.19 -13.59
CA ALA A 1 10.11 -21.65 -14.76
C ALA A 1 9.08 -20.67 -14.25
N ASP A 2 8.76 -19.62 -15.03
CA ASP A 2 7.78 -18.61 -14.64
C ASP A 2 6.35 -19.14 -14.83
N TRP A 3 5.67 -19.44 -13.73
CA TRP A 3 4.31 -19.99 -13.73
C TRP A 3 3.25 -18.94 -14.15
N GLN A 4 3.60 -17.65 -14.13
CA GLN A 4 2.73 -16.56 -14.59
C GLN A 4 3.06 -16.10 -16.02
N ALA A 5 3.94 -16.79 -16.75
CA ALA A 5 4.28 -16.44 -18.14
C ALA A 5 3.05 -16.36 -19.07
N HIS A 6 2.00 -17.14 -18.80
CA HIS A 6 0.72 -17.13 -19.52
C HIS A 6 -0.19 -15.92 -19.20
N LEU A 7 0.16 -15.13 -18.18
CA LEU A 7 -0.54 -13.90 -17.77
C LEU A 7 0.22 -12.63 -18.16
N ARG A 8 1.36 -12.77 -18.85
CA ARG A 8 2.09 -11.63 -19.44
C ARG A 8 1.32 -11.05 -20.63
N PRO A 9 1.47 -9.75 -20.90
CA PRO A 9 1.09 -9.15 -22.18
C PRO A 9 1.70 -9.86 -23.41
N PRO A 10 1.16 -9.63 -24.62
CA PRO A 10 1.69 -10.23 -25.85
C PRO A 10 3.12 -9.80 -26.14
N SER A 11 4.00 -10.75 -26.50
CA SER A 11 5.36 -10.45 -26.94
C SER A 11 5.42 -9.59 -28.23
N PRO A 12 6.52 -8.84 -28.47
CA PRO A 12 6.61 -7.83 -29.52
C PRO A 12 6.44 -8.36 -30.95
N ARG A 13 5.81 -7.55 -31.80
CA ARG A 13 5.47 -7.80 -33.21
C ARG A 13 5.96 -6.64 -34.08
N ILE A 14 7.27 -6.58 -34.35
CA ILE A 14 7.88 -5.48 -35.10
C ILE A 14 7.83 -5.77 -36.61
N SER A 15 7.48 -4.79 -37.45
CA SER A 15 7.51 -4.98 -38.90
C SER A 15 8.93 -5.11 -39.45
N ASN A 16 9.07 -5.55 -40.71
CA ASN A 16 10.38 -5.59 -41.37
C ASN A 16 10.97 -4.18 -41.59
N HIS A 17 10.13 -3.15 -41.67
CA HIS A 17 10.51 -1.79 -42.03
C HIS A 17 9.84 -0.76 -41.12
N PRO A 18 10.13 -0.77 -39.80
CA PRO A 18 9.50 0.14 -38.86
C PRO A 18 9.88 1.59 -39.17
N ASP A 19 8.92 2.48 -38.97
CA ASP A 19 9.04 3.92 -39.05
C ASP A 19 8.63 4.58 -37.73
N ILE A 20 9.14 5.79 -37.49
CA ILE A 20 9.01 6.51 -36.22
C ILE A 20 8.44 7.90 -36.49
N PHE A 21 7.27 8.19 -35.94
CA PHE A 21 6.78 9.55 -35.77
C PHE A 21 7.33 10.13 -34.46
N ILE A 22 7.84 11.36 -34.47
CA ILE A 22 8.28 12.11 -33.30
C ILE A 22 7.43 13.36 -33.13
N GLY A 23 6.64 13.37 -32.08
CA GLY A 23 5.87 14.53 -31.65
C GLY A 23 6.70 15.44 -30.76
N ILE A 24 6.72 16.74 -31.06
CA ILE A 24 7.32 17.78 -30.20
C ILE A 24 6.32 18.91 -29.98
N ALA A 25 6.10 19.27 -28.71
CA ALA A 25 5.32 20.44 -28.31
C ALA A 25 6.28 21.59 -27.94
N ALA A 26 6.74 22.36 -28.93
CA ALA A 26 7.67 23.46 -28.71
C ALA A 26 6.95 24.70 -28.18
N TYR A 27 7.55 25.37 -27.18
CA TYR A 27 7.10 26.66 -26.67
C TYR A 27 8.25 27.66 -26.66
N ARG A 28 8.24 28.56 -27.65
CA ARG A 28 9.21 29.65 -27.85
C ARG A 28 10.68 29.20 -27.93
N ASP A 29 10.93 27.98 -28.42
CA ASP A 29 12.24 27.32 -28.32
C ASP A 29 12.81 26.79 -29.65
N GLY A 30 12.48 27.45 -30.77
CA GLY A 30 12.88 27.04 -32.11
C GLY A 30 14.38 26.79 -32.31
N PHE A 31 15.26 27.48 -31.58
CA PHE A 31 16.71 27.20 -31.62
C PHE A 31 17.06 25.78 -31.14
N LYS A 32 16.55 25.40 -29.95
CA LYS A 32 16.80 24.07 -29.39
C LYS A 32 15.96 23.00 -30.13
N CYS A 33 14.79 23.37 -30.63
CA CYS A 33 13.93 22.51 -31.44
C CYS A 33 14.60 22.14 -32.78
N GLY A 34 15.09 23.12 -33.55
CA GLY A 34 15.81 22.86 -34.79
C GLY A 34 17.10 22.07 -34.59
N PHE A 35 17.78 22.23 -33.44
CA PHE A 35 18.88 21.36 -33.02
C PHE A 35 18.42 19.92 -32.73
N THR A 36 17.29 19.74 -32.04
CA THR A 36 16.71 18.41 -31.74
C THR A 36 16.42 17.65 -33.03
N LEU A 37 15.67 18.27 -33.96
CA LEU A 37 15.38 17.70 -35.30
C LEU A 37 16.67 17.40 -36.07
N TRP A 38 17.64 18.31 -36.03
CA TRP A 38 18.93 18.12 -36.69
C TRP A 38 19.68 16.89 -36.14
N THR A 39 19.76 16.72 -34.82
CA THR A 39 20.42 15.52 -34.25
C THR A 39 19.66 14.23 -34.59
N ALA A 40 18.32 14.25 -34.62
CA ALA A 40 17.52 13.09 -35.01
C ALA A 40 17.85 12.62 -36.44
N PHE A 41 17.77 13.52 -37.43
CA PHE A 41 17.99 13.18 -38.84
C PHE A 41 19.47 12.96 -39.21
N SER A 42 20.41 13.67 -38.57
CA SER A 42 21.84 13.51 -38.87
C SER A 42 22.48 12.29 -38.22
N ARG A 43 21.82 11.67 -37.24
CA ARG A 43 22.35 10.56 -36.44
C ARG A 43 21.54 9.26 -36.52
N ALA A 44 20.37 9.26 -37.15
CA ALA A 44 19.60 8.04 -37.44
C ALA A 44 20.30 7.13 -38.48
N LYS A 45 20.08 5.82 -38.39
CA LYS A 45 20.46 4.79 -39.37
C LYS A 45 19.55 4.77 -40.59
N LYS A 46 18.28 5.13 -40.37
CA LYS A 46 17.19 5.16 -41.35
C LYS A 46 16.42 6.50 -41.26
N PRO A 47 17.10 7.64 -41.46
CA PRO A 47 16.48 8.96 -41.36
C PRO A 47 15.30 9.14 -42.34
N GLU A 48 15.25 8.37 -43.43
CA GLU A 48 14.12 8.36 -44.37
C GLU A 48 12.80 7.87 -43.74
N ARG A 49 12.87 7.20 -42.58
CA ARG A 49 11.74 6.62 -41.82
C ARG A 49 11.40 7.40 -40.56
N VAL A 50 12.10 8.50 -40.30
CA VAL A 50 11.83 9.41 -39.19
C VAL A 50 10.91 10.51 -39.69
N PHE A 51 9.79 10.71 -39.01
CA PHE A 51 8.79 11.74 -39.30
C PHE A 51 8.60 12.62 -38.07
N PHE A 52 8.25 13.88 -38.26
CA PHE A 52 8.04 14.83 -37.17
C PHE A 52 6.67 15.51 -37.25
N GLY A 53 6.03 15.65 -36.08
CA GLY A 53 4.89 16.54 -35.88
C GLY A 53 5.21 17.57 -34.81
N ILE A 54 5.46 18.81 -35.21
CA ILE A 54 5.84 19.90 -34.30
C ILE A 54 4.63 20.83 -34.09
N VAL A 55 4.20 20.99 -32.84
CA VAL A 55 3.35 22.13 -32.47
C VAL A 55 4.30 23.25 -32.05
N ASP A 56 4.52 24.22 -32.93
CA ASP A 56 5.52 25.28 -32.74
C ASP A 56 4.81 26.56 -32.25
N GLN A 57 4.83 26.78 -30.94
CA GLN A 57 4.20 27.94 -30.30
C GLN A 57 5.21 29.09 -30.20
N THR A 58 5.01 30.16 -30.96
CA THR A 58 5.93 31.31 -31.05
C THR A 58 5.22 32.66 -30.88
N ILE A 59 6.00 33.72 -30.62
CA ILE A 59 5.59 35.13 -30.78
C ILE A 59 6.49 35.83 -31.81
N PRO A 60 6.12 37.00 -32.35
CA PRO A 60 6.98 37.78 -33.24
C PRO A 60 8.35 38.06 -32.62
N GLY A 61 9.43 37.63 -33.30
CA GLY A 61 10.80 37.75 -32.83
C GLY A 61 11.39 36.47 -32.21
N ASP A 62 10.58 35.44 -31.95
CA ASP A 62 11.10 34.10 -31.69
C ASP A 62 11.63 33.47 -32.99
N LEU A 63 12.67 32.65 -32.88
CA LEU A 63 13.15 31.80 -33.98
C LEU A 63 12.20 30.60 -34.17
N ILE A 64 11.86 30.26 -35.41
CA ILE A 64 10.98 29.14 -35.77
C ILE A 64 11.78 27.82 -35.84
N CYS A 65 11.21 26.72 -35.36
CA CYS A 65 11.88 25.42 -35.27
C CYS A 65 12.36 24.89 -36.64
N LEU A 66 11.52 24.99 -37.66
CA LEU A 66 11.84 24.52 -39.01
C LEU A 66 12.94 25.36 -39.68
N GLU A 67 13.02 26.66 -39.41
CA GLU A 67 14.03 27.54 -40.00
C GLU A 67 15.43 27.22 -39.47
N GLU A 68 15.55 27.05 -38.14
CA GLU A 68 16.81 26.61 -37.53
C GLU A 68 17.20 25.19 -37.97
N TYR A 69 16.23 24.28 -38.10
CA TYR A 69 16.49 22.96 -38.67
C TYR A 69 17.05 23.08 -40.09
N CYS A 70 16.40 23.83 -40.98
CA CYS A 70 16.86 24.00 -42.36
C CYS A 70 18.24 24.65 -42.44
N ARG A 71 18.55 25.62 -41.57
CA ARG A 71 19.88 26.23 -41.47
C ARG A 71 20.96 25.18 -41.15
N ARG A 72 20.73 24.31 -40.16
CA ARG A 72 21.65 23.22 -39.77
C ARG A 72 21.71 22.09 -40.81
N ALA A 73 20.58 21.77 -41.43
CA ALA A 73 20.51 20.80 -42.52
C ALA A 73 21.33 21.26 -43.72
N LYS A 74 21.32 22.57 -44.04
CA LYS A 74 22.15 23.15 -45.11
C LYS A 74 23.64 23.10 -44.81
N GLU A 75 24.04 23.31 -43.54
CA GLU A 75 25.42 23.15 -43.07
C GLU A 75 25.90 21.68 -43.16
N THR A 76 24.99 20.72 -42.98
CA THR A 76 25.30 19.27 -42.92
C THR A 76 25.23 18.59 -44.29
N TRP A 77 24.33 19.04 -45.16
CA TRP A 77 24.09 18.50 -46.49
C TRP A 77 24.06 19.63 -47.54
N PRO A 78 25.21 20.24 -47.89
CA PRO A 78 25.25 21.47 -48.68
C PRO A 78 24.60 21.41 -50.07
N ASN A 79 24.46 20.21 -50.64
CA ASN A 79 23.85 19.98 -51.96
C ASN A 79 22.30 20.00 -51.94
N GLU A 80 21.67 19.95 -50.76
CA GLU A 80 20.23 20.02 -50.59
C GLU A 80 19.88 21.32 -49.85
N GLU A 81 18.67 21.88 -50.02
CA GLU A 81 18.31 23.16 -49.37
C GLU A 81 17.89 22.96 -47.91
N CYS A 82 16.96 22.02 -47.68
CA CYS A 82 16.53 21.58 -46.36
C CYS A 82 16.17 20.09 -46.43
N LYS A 83 17.16 19.23 -46.20
CA LYS A 83 17.00 17.78 -46.31
C LYS A 83 15.95 17.26 -45.33
N TYR A 84 15.15 16.27 -45.75
CA TYR A 84 14.03 15.70 -44.97
C TYR A 84 12.93 16.70 -44.55
N LYS A 85 12.84 17.89 -45.16
CA LYS A 85 11.76 18.87 -44.89
C LYS A 85 10.37 18.26 -45.03
N GLU A 86 10.16 17.43 -46.04
CA GLU A 86 8.87 16.76 -46.31
C GLU A 86 8.47 15.75 -45.21
N ASN A 87 9.42 15.29 -44.38
CA ASN A 87 9.15 14.45 -43.23
C ASN A 87 8.74 15.27 -41.99
N ILE A 88 8.75 16.61 -42.04
CA ILE A 88 8.49 17.50 -40.90
C ILE A 88 7.18 18.29 -41.11
N LYS A 89 6.15 17.98 -40.32
CA LYS A 89 4.87 18.69 -40.31
C LYS A 89 4.84 19.69 -39.15
N ILE A 90 4.66 20.97 -39.46
CA ILE A 90 4.51 22.06 -38.46
C ILE A 90 3.02 22.42 -38.31
N ASP A 91 2.56 22.52 -37.06
CA ASP A 91 1.31 23.15 -36.64
C ASP A 91 1.66 24.45 -35.89
N PRO A 92 1.73 25.61 -36.59
CA PRO A 92 2.19 26.86 -36.00
C PRO A 92 1.11 27.45 -35.09
N ARG A 93 1.49 27.86 -33.88
CA ARG A 93 0.60 28.39 -32.85
C ARG A 93 1.11 29.71 -32.27
N ASP A 94 0.18 30.56 -31.87
CA ASP A 94 0.48 31.77 -31.10
C ASP A 94 0.74 31.39 -29.64
N ALA A 95 1.98 31.59 -29.16
CA ALA A 95 2.36 31.27 -27.79
C ALA A 95 1.58 32.05 -26.73
N MET A 96 1.12 33.28 -27.03
CA MET A 96 0.28 34.06 -26.11
C MET A 96 -1.10 33.42 -25.88
N LYS A 97 -1.52 32.52 -26.78
CA LYS A 97 -2.77 31.75 -26.68
C LYS A 97 -2.58 30.35 -26.08
N SER A 98 -1.37 29.99 -25.66
CA SER A 98 -1.11 28.67 -25.07
C SER A 98 -1.81 28.51 -23.71
N LYS A 99 -2.43 27.35 -23.51
CA LYS A 99 -3.07 26.93 -22.24
C LYS A 99 -2.35 25.73 -21.61
N GLY A 100 -1.06 25.57 -21.87
CA GLY A 100 -0.21 24.54 -21.24
C GLY A 100 0.02 23.27 -22.06
N PRO A 101 0.89 22.37 -21.56
CA PRO A 101 1.47 21.27 -22.32
C PRO A 101 0.44 20.26 -22.82
N ILE A 102 -0.55 19.84 -22.00
CA ILE A 102 -1.54 18.83 -22.40
C ILE A 102 -2.29 19.24 -23.68
N ILE A 103 -2.58 20.53 -23.84
CA ILE A 103 -3.28 21.06 -25.02
C ILE A 103 -2.38 21.01 -26.26
N ALA A 104 -1.08 21.29 -26.11
CA ALA A 104 -0.10 21.19 -27.18
C ALA A 104 0.24 19.73 -27.54
N ARG A 105 0.39 18.83 -26.54
CA ARG A 105 0.57 17.39 -26.74
C ARG A 105 -0.68 16.76 -27.40
N TYR A 106 -1.89 17.17 -27.03
CA TYR A 106 -3.12 16.80 -27.76
C TYR A 106 -3.12 17.27 -29.23
N GLN A 107 -2.71 18.51 -29.52
CA GLN A 107 -2.60 19.02 -30.89
C GLN A 107 -1.55 18.24 -31.70
N GLN A 108 -0.42 17.94 -31.07
CA GLN A 108 0.69 17.14 -31.62
C GLN A 108 0.25 15.70 -31.95
N GLN A 109 -0.59 15.07 -31.11
CA GLN A 109 -1.23 13.77 -31.41
C GLN A 109 -2.09 13.82 -32.69
N GLN A 110 -2.64 14.97 -33.09
CA GLN A 110 -3.39 15.12 -34.35
C GLN A 110 -2.48 15.15 -35.59
N LEU A 111 -1.16 15.15 -35.40
CA LEU A 111 -0.16 15.09 -36.47
C LEU A 111 0.33 13.66 -36.75
N ILE A 112 0.03 12.69 -35.86
CA ILE A 112 0.39 11.27 -36.01
C ILE A 112 -0.26 10.70 -37.27
N GLY A 113 0.56 10.13 -38.17
CA GLY A 113 0.12 9.45 -39.38
C GLY A 113 -0.16 7.96 -39.15
N ASN A 114 0.32 7.12 -40.06
CA ASN A 114 0.18 5.65 -40.00
C ASN A 114 1.49 4.94 -39.59
N GLN A 115 2.44 5.67 -39.00
CA GLN A 115 3.71 5.13 -38.50
C GLN A 115 3.48 4.01 -37.47
N GLU A 116 4.41 3.05 -37.42
CA GLU A 116 4.40 1.94 -36.47
C GLU A 116 4.71 2.42 -35.05
N PHE A 117 5.77 3.23 -34.89
CA PHE A 117 6.22 3.76 -33.61
C PHE A 117 5.98 5.26 -33.48
N CYS A 118 5.61 5.67 -32.27
CA CYS A 118 5.43 7.06 -31.87
C CYS A 118 6.37 7.38 -30.71
N MET A 119 7.13 8.45 -30.87
CA MET A 119 7.87 9.13 -29.82
C MET A 119 7.16 10.44 -29.47
N GLU A 120 7.08 10.75 -28.17
CA GLU A 120 6.82 12.11 -27.68
C GLU A 120 8.10 12.62 -27.00
N LEU A 121 8.48 13.87 -27.27
CA LEU A 121 9.76 14.41 -26.81
C LEU A 121 9.69 15.92 -26.52
N ASP A 122 10.45 16.36 -25.52
CA ASP A 122 10.66 17.78 -25.28
C ASP A 122 11.59 18.40 -26.35
N ALA A 123 11.29 19.66 -26.69
CA ALA A 123 11.88 20.41 -27.80
C ALA A 123 13.38 20.75 -27.65
N HIS A 124 14.03 20.31 -26.59
CA HIS A 124 15.44 20.62 -26.30
C HIS A 124 16.23 19.38 -25.88
N SER A 125 16.24 18.43 -26.81
CA SER A 125 16.82 17.11 -26.64
C SER A 125 17.95 16.85 -27.67
N GLN A 126 18.82 15.90 -27.37
CA GLN A 126 19.89 15.46 -28.24
C GLN A 126 19.84 13.94 -28.44
N PHE A 127 19.74 13.52 -29.70
CA PHE A 127 19.87 12.12 -30.07
C PHE A 127 21.33 11.67 -30.19
N LEU A 128 21.59 10.40 -29.91
CA LEU A 128 22.86 9.72 -30.19
C LEU A 128 22.91 9.16 -31.62
N ASN A 129 24.06 8.57 -31.98
CA ASN A 129 24.23 7.83 -33.23
C ASN A 129 23.45 6.51 -33.21
N ASP A 130 22.86 6.13 -34.34
CA ASP A 130 22.05 4.93 -34.57
C ASP A 130 20.77 4.81 -33.68
N TRP A 131 20.34 5.93 -33.06
CA TRP A 131 19.30 5.97 -32.02
C TRP A 131 17.97 5.32 -32.41
N ASP A 132 17.60 5.42 -33.68
CA ASP A 132 16.34 4.94 -34.28
C ASP A 132 16.28 3.41 -34.29
N VAL A 133 17.42 2.75 -34.48
CA VAL A 133 17.54 1.29 -34.42
C VAL A 133 17.70 0.83 -32.98
N GLU A 134 18.51 1.53 -32.17
CA GLU A 134 18.77 1.11 -30.79
C GLU A 134 17.55 1.29 -29.86
N ILE A 135 16.69 2.30 -30.06
CA ILE A 135 15.46 2.43 -29.26
C ILE A 135 14.39 1.37 -29.61
N ILE A 136 14.30 0.95 -30.89
CA ILE A 136 13.42 -0.13 -31.31
C ILE A 136 13.90 -1.47 -30.73
N LYS A 137 15.23 -1.72 -30.74
CA LYS A 137 15.83 -2.87 -30.04
C LYS A 137 15.53 -2.84 -28.55
N GLU A 138 15.68 -1.70 -27.89
CA GLU A 138 15.42 -1.57 -26.46
C GLU A 138 13.94 -1.82 -26.12
N TRP A 139 13.04 -1.26 -26.92
CA TRP A 139 11.61 -1.50 -26.77
C TRP A 139 11.26 -2.99 -26.94
N ALA A 140 11.92 -3.69 -27.88
CA ALA A 140 11.78 -5.14 -28.02
C ALA A 140 12.27 -5.94 -26.78
N ARG A 141 13.28 -5.43 -26.05
CA ARG A 141 13.83 -6.05 -24.83
C ARG A 141 12.88 -5.97 -23.62
N THR A 142 11.72 -5.33 -23.76
CA THR A 142 10.63 -5.36 -22.76
C THR A 142 9.82 -6.66 -22.76
N ASP A 143 9.90 -7.48 -23.81
CA ASP A 143 9.03 -8.64 -24.06
C ASP A 143 7.52 -8.29 -24.05
N ASN A 144 7.15 -7.11 -24.59
CA ASN A 144 5.76 -6.65 -24.61
C ASN A 144 5.41 -5.68 -25.77
N GLU A 145 4.42 -6.04 -26.59
CA GLU A 145 3.84 -5.21 -27.67
C GLU A 145 3.07 -3.98 -27.14
N MET A 146 2.66 -4.02 -25.86
CA MET A 146 1.98 -2.94 -25.14
C MET A 146 2.94 -2.10 -24.27
N ALA A 147 4.24 -2.11 -24.56
CA ALA A 147 5.23 -1.37 -23.78
C ALA A 147 5.31 0.12 -24.18
N VAL A 148 5.62 0.97 -23.20
CA VAL A 148 5.97 2.38 -23.37
C VAL A 148 7.30 2.64 -22.67
N LEU A 149 8.37 2.91 -23.42
CA LEU A 149 9.61 3.43 -22.83
C LEU A 149 9.38 4.90 -22.43
N SER A 150 9.59 5.28 -21.18
CA SER A 150 9.48 6.66 -20.72
C SER A 150 10.33 6.93 -19.46
N ASN A 151 10.97 8.10 -19.43
CA ASN A 151 11.67 8.65 -18.27
C ASN A 151 11.92 10.16 -18.44
N TYR A 152 12.72 10.74 -17.55
CA TYR A 152 13.46 11.97 -17.83
C TYR A 152 14.84 11.61 -18.40
N PRO A 153 15.19 12.04 -19.63
CA PRO A 153 16.51 11.76 -20.21
C PRO A 153 17.65 12.44 -19.44
N LEU A 154 18.80 11.79 -19.41
CA LEU A 154 19.98 12.29 -18.68
C LEU A 154 20.45 13.66 -19.22
N PRO A 155 21.06 14.52 -18.38
CA PRO A 155 21.68 15.76 -18.84
C PRO A 155 22.84 15.48 -19.80
N TYR A 156 23.13 16.45 -20.68
CA TYR A 156 24.20 16.33 -21.70
C TYR A 156 25.59 15.98 -21.11
N SER A 157 25.83 16.22 -19.82
CA SER A 157 27.06 15.82 -19.10
C SER A 157 27.25 14.30 -18.96
N TYR A 158 26.22 13.49 -19.25
CA TYR A 158 26.27 12.02 -19.24
C TYR A 158 26.44 11.40 -20.64
N ILE A 159 26.56 12.22 -21.69
CA ILE A 159 26.84 11.73 -23.04
C ILE A 159 28.26 11.16 -23.07
N SER A 160 28.40 9.88 -23.43
CA SER A 160 29.71 9.23 -23.43
C SER A 160 30.61 9.76 -24.54
N GLU A 161 31.92 9.54 -24.40
CA GLU A 161 32.91 9.96 -25.39
C GLU A 161 32.59 9.36 -26.79
N GLY A 162 32.64 10.22 -27.81
CA GLY A 162 32.25 9.88 -29.19
C GLY A 162 30.74 9.81 -29.44
N GLY A 163 29.88 10.19 -28.48
CA GLY A 163 28.42 10.20 -28.66
C GLY A 163 27.80 8.81 -28.73
N LYS A 164 28.31 7.89 -27.91
CA LYS A 164 27.81 6.52 -27.77
C LYS A 164 26.89 6.39 -26.55
N ILE A 165 26.23 5.25 -26.46
CA ILE A 165 25.34 4.88 -25.36
C ILE A 165 26.15 4.72 -24.06
N PRO A 166 25.67 5.20 -22.89
CA PRO A 166 26.37 5.06 -21.61
C PRO A 166 26.62 3.60 -21.20
N THR A 167 27.73 3.36 -20.51
CA THR A 167 28.09 2.02 -20.00
C THR A 167 27.51 1.68 -18.64
N HIS A 168 26.97 2.65 -17.90
CA HIS A 168 26.59 2.49 -16.49
C HIS A 168 25.17 3.01 -16.22
N TYR A 169 25.04 4.33 -16.10
CA TYR A 169 23.82 4.97 -15.60
C TYR A 169 22.66 4.97 -16.60
N SER A 170 21.48 4.72 -16.05
CA SER A 170 20.16 4.96 -16.65
C SER A 170 19.31 5.80 -15.70
N SER A 171 18.36 6.59 -16.22
CA SER A 171 17.42 7.36 -15.40
C SER A 171 16.06 6.65 -15.29
N HIS A 172 15.55 6.53 -14.06
CA HIS A 172 14.30 5.85 -13.73
C HIS A 172 13.34 6.76 -12.94
N LEU A 173 12.04 6.56 -13.08
CA LEU A 173 11.00 7.29 -12.34
C LEU A 173 10.30 6.35 -11.36
N ALA A 174 10.36 6.65 -10.06
CA ALA A 174 9.75 5.82 -9.00
C ALA A 174 9.39 6.57 -7.70
N SER A 175 9.41 7.90 -7.72
CA SER A 175 9.22 8.75 -6.53
C SER A 175 8.26 9.90 -6.81
N TYR A 176 7.71 10.47 -5.74
CA TYR A 176 6.78 11.60 -5.79
C TYR A 176 7.22 12.72 -4.86
N LEU A 177 6.84 13.96 -5.17
CA LEU A 177 6.82 15.01 -4.16
C LEU A 177 5.76 14.65 -3.10
N LYS A 178 6.09 14.86 -1.83
CA LYS A 178 5.18 14.58 -0.71
C LYS A 178 3.94 15.50 -0.78
N ARG A 179 2.77 14.91 -0.95
CA ARG A 179 1.48 15.62 -0.87
C ARG A 179 1.17 16.06 0.56
N GLY A 180 0.53 17.21 0.73
CA GLY A 180 0.03 17.67 2.02
C GLY A 180 -1.30 17.00 2.37
N HIS A 181 -2.17 16.86 1.36
CA HIS A 181 -3.54 16.37 1.49
C HIS A 181 -3.92 15.39 0.37
N GLU A 182 -4.95 14.58 0.61
CA GLU A 182 -5.45 13.57 -0.33
C GLU A 182 -6.05 14.15 -1.62
N TRP A 183 -6.45 15.43 -1.62
CA TRP A 183 -6.90 16.19 -2.79
C TRP A 183 -5.75 16.88 -3.55
N ASP A 184 -4.53 16.86 -3.04
CA ASP A 184 -3.37 17.36 -3.79
C ASP A 184 -3.09 16.42 -4.97
N ILE A 185 -2.53 16.96 -6.04
CA ILE A 185 -2.22 16.18 -7.24
C ILE A 185 -0.84 15.51 -7.06
N PRO A 186 -0.68 14.21 -7.36
CA PRO A 186 0.63 13.58 -7.38
C PRO A 186 1.54 14.22 -8.43
N VAL A 187 2.75 14.58 -8.00
CA VAL A 187 3.81 15.15 -8.84
C VAL A 187 5.05 14.27 -8.70
N ILE A 188 5.74 14.00 -9.81
CA ILE A 188 6.93 13.15 -9.85
C ILE A 188 8.09 13.81 -9.10
N GLY A 189 8.84 13.04 -8.31
CA GLY A 189 9.91 13.53 -7.43
C GLY A 189 11.23 13.88 -8.13
N GLY A 190 11.28 13.84 -9.45
CA GLY A 190 12.51 13.83 -10.26
C GLY A 190 12.91 12.41 -10.71
N TYR A 191 14.03 12.30 -11.42
CA TYR A 191 14.59 11.00 -11.80
C TYR A 191 15.57 10.47 -10.74
N LEU A 192 15.60 9.15 -10.61
CA LEU A 192 16.62 8.41 -9.89
C LEU A 192 17.64 7.88 -10.91
N LEU A 193 18.91 7.78 -10.50
CA LEU A 193 19.92 7.05 -11.29
C LEU A 193 19.90 5.57 -10.86
N ILE A 194 19.80 4.67 -11.83
CA ILE A 194 20.05 3.24 -11.65
C ILE A 194 21.35 2.89 -12.37
N ASP A 195 22.28 2.32 -11.62
CA ASP A 195 23.58 1.86 -12.11
C ASP A 195 23.49 0.46 -12.74
N ASP A 196 24.33 0.20 -13.74
CA ASP A 196 24.43 -1.04 -14.53
C ASP A 196 23.09 -1.73 -14.88
N SER A 197 22.06 -0.93 -15.14
CA SER A 197 20.72 -1.42 -15.49
C SER A 197 20.74 -2.13 -16.85
N GLU A 198 20.68 -3.46 -16.86
CA GLU A 198 20.78 -4.26 -18.09
C GLU A 198 19.48 -4.33 -18.90
N HIS A 199 18.31 -4.23 -18.27
CA HIS A 199 16.99 -4.43 -18.89
C HIS A 199 16.06 -3.23 -18.65
N PRO A 200 15.07 -2.97 -19.53
CA PRO A 200 14.07 -1.94 -19.30
C PRO A 200 13.37 -2.16 -17.95
N GLN A 201 13.37 -1.15 -17.08
CA GLN A 201 12.86 -1.28 -15.70
C GLN A 201 11.43 -0.79 -15.62
N MET A 202 10.51 -1.67 -15.22
CA MET A 202 9.08 -1.34 -15.14
C MET A 202 8.86 -0.21 -14.14
N SER A 203 8.17 0.84 -14.59
CA SER A 203 7.78 1.99 -13.79
C SER A 203 6.25 2.09 -13.69
N SER A 204 5.79 2.82 -12.67
CA SER A 204 4.41 3.30 -12.57
C SER A 204 4.23 4.74 -13.07
N LEU A 205 5.31 5.34 -13.58
CA LEU A 205 5.43 6.75 -13.92
C LEU A 205 5.95 6.95 -15.34
N TRP A 206 5.17 7.70 -16.10
CA TRP A 206 5.51 8.29 -17.38
C TRP A 206 6.10 9.69 -17.14
N GLY A 207 7.17 10.06 -17.85
CA GLY A 207 7.80 11.38 -17.77
C GLY A 207 7.63 12.17 -19.07
N GLY A 208 7.26 13.45 -18.97
CA GLY A 208 6.92 14.28 -20.13
C GLY A 208 8.05 14.56 -21.13
N CYS A 209 9.30 14.28 -20.74
CA CYS A 209 10.47 14.57 -21.56
C CYS A 209 10.77 13.51 -22.63
N LEU A 210 10.33 12.25 -22.43
CA LEU A 210 10.49 11.14 -23.36
C LEU A 210 9.38 10.10 -23.16
N SER A 211 8.71 9.75 -24.25
CA SER A 211 7.80 8.61 -24.38
C SER A 211 8.07 7.91 -25.72
N PHE A 212 8.21 6.59 -25.77
CA PHE A 212 8.37 5.82 -27.01
C PHE A 212 7.61 4.49 -26.96
N SER A 213 6.71 4.29 -27.93
CA SER A 213 5.82 3.12 -27.99
C SER A 213 5.27 2.90 -29.40
N LYS A 214 4.45 1.87 -29.60
CA LYS A 214 3.63 1.73 -30.81
C LYS A 214 2.61 2.87 -30.88
N CYS A 215 2.37 3.44 -32.07
CA CYS A 215 1.45 4.57 -32.24
C CYS A 215 -0.03 4.29 -31.85
N HIS A 216 -0.42 3.03 -31.60
CA HIS A 216 -1.73 2.73 -31.02
C HIS A 216 -1.86 3.11 -29.53
N ALA A 217 -0.76 3.36 -28.80
CA ALA A 217 -0.80 3.93 -27.45
C ALA A 217 -1.41 5.32 -27.46
N GLU A 218 -0.81 6.23 -28.24
CA GLU A 218 -1.27 7.61 -28.42
C GLU A 218 -2.69 7.71 -28.99
N LYS A 219 -3.11 6.75 -29.82
CA LYS A 219 -4.45 6.72 -30.42
C LYS A 219 -5.52 6.10 -29.52
N ARG A 220 -5.20 5.08 -28.70
CA ARG A 220 -6.16 4.47 -27.74
C ARG A 220 -6.28 5.25 -26.44
N ALA A 221 -5.20 5.87 -25.98
CA ALA A 221 -5.17 6.76 -24.83
C ALA A 221 -4.79 8.18 -25.31
N PRO A 222 -5.76 9.03 -25.70
CA PRO A 222 -5.48 10.40 -26.14
C PRO A 222 -5.30 11.38 -24.96
N MET A 223 -4.49 12.43 -25.16
CA MET A 223 -4.34 13.54 -24.22
C MET A 223 -5.64 14.32 -24.07
N ASP A 224 -5.95 14.78 -22.85
CA ASP A 224 -7.23 15.43 -22.56
C ASP A 224 -7.22 16.94 -22.89
N LYS A 225 -7.77 17.27 -24.06
CA LYS A 225 -7.92 18.65 -24.57
C LYS A 225 -8.74 19.61 -23.68
N TYR A 226 -9.35 19.14 -22.59
CA TYR A 226 -10.09 19.98 -21.64
C TYR A 226 -9.26 20.34 -20.39
N MET A 227 -8.07 19.76 -20.21
CA MET A 227 -7.17 20.04 -19.08
C MET A 227 -6.36 21.33 -19.28
N ASN A 228 -7.04 22.46 -19.46
CA ASN A 228 -6.40 23.77 -19.58
C ASN A 228 -5.61 24.13 -18.32
N TRP A 229 -4.46 24.75 -18.50
CA TRP A 229 -3.54 25.28 -17.46
C TRP A 229 -2.85 24.23 -16.58
N ILE A 230 -3.13 22.93 -16.77
CA ILE A 230 -2.43 21.87 -16.04
C ILE A 230 -0.97 21.77 -16.51
N PHE A 231 -0.06 21.79 -15.53
CA PHE A 231 1.35 21.43 -15.69
C PHE A 231 1.67 20.33 -14.69
N TRP A 232 1.56 20.64 -13.40
CA TRP A 232 1.70 19.67 -12.32
C TRP A 232 0.56 18.62 -12.36
N GLY A 233 0.93 17.37 -12.62
CA GLY A 233 0.01 16.24 -12.69
C GLY A 233 -0.37 15.75 -14.10
N GLU A 234 0.09 16.43 -15.17
CA GLU A 234 0.01 15.92 -16.55
C GLU A 234 0.57 14.49 -16.63
N GLU A 235 1.73 14.29 -16.02
CA GLU A 235 2.49 13.05 -16.09
C GLU A 235 1.81 11.89 -15.35
N TYR A 236 1.20 12.18 -14.20
CA TYR A 236 0.48 11.19 -13.42
C TYR A 236 -0.89 10.84 -14.05
N LEU A 237 -1.57 11.82 -14.66
CA LEU A 237 -2.71 11.58 -15.54
C LEU A 237 -2.30 10.64 -16.68
N ARG A 238 -1.19 10.95 -17.36
CA ARG A 238 -0.72 10.19 -18.52
C ARG A 238 -0.34 8.75 -18.16
N SER A 239 0.31 8.59 -17.01
CA SER A 239 0.61 7.29 -16.40
C SER A 239 -0.66 6.46 -16.20
N MET A 240 -1.70 7.04 -15.59
CA MET A 240 -3.00 6.38 -15.37
C MET A 240 -3.69 6.03 -16.70
N GLN A 241 -3.76 6.97 -17.64
CA GLN A 241 -4.40 6.79 -18.95
C GLN A 241 -3.80 5.60 -19.69
N LEU A 242 -2.47 5.57 -19.86
CA LEU A 242 -1.77 4.48 -20.52
C LEU A 242 -2.01 3.15 -19.78
N TRP A 243 -1.84 3.14 -18.46
CA TRP A 243 -1.87 1.91 -17.68
C TRP A 243 -3.25 1.24 -17.62
N THR A 244 -4.32 2.03 -17.54
CA THR A 244 -5.71 1.53 -17.53
C THR A 244 -6.20 1.06 -18.91
N HIS A 245 -5.58 1.53 -20.00
CA HIS A 245 -5.78 1.02 -21.37
C HIS A 245 -4.92 -0.22 -21.71
N GLY A 246 -4.15 -0.75 -20.75
CA GLY A 246 -3.38 -1.99 -20.87
C GLY A 246 -1.90 -1.82 -21.24
N TYR A 247 -1.39 -0.58 -21.29
CA TYR A 247 0.02 -0.31 -21.57
C TYR A 247 0.86 -0.36 -20.29
N ASP A 248 2.09 -0.85 -20.38
CA ASP A 248 3.02 -0.89 -19.25
C ASP A 248 4.25 -0.03 -19.53
N ILE A 249 4.67 0.75 -18.52
CA ILE A 249 5.67 1.81 -18.67
C ILE A 249 7.03 1.30 -18.19
N TYR A 250 8.10 1.67 -18.90
CA TYR A 250 9.47 1.24 -18.66
C TYR A 250 10.42 2.40 -18.72
N SER A 251 11.30 2.55 -17.74
CA SER A 251 12.49 3.36 -17.96
C SER A 251 13.51 2.55 -18.78
N PRO A 252 14.12 3.14 -19.83
CA PRO A 252 15.19 2.49 -20.58
C PRO A 252 16.32 1.99 -19.68
N SER A 253 16.90 0.84 -20.04
CA SER A 253 18.16 0.32 -19.50
C SER A 253 19.35 1.19 -19.94
N ARG A 254 20.57 0.89 -19.47
CA ARG A 254 21.79 1.56 -19.93
C ARG A 254 21.95 1.51 -21.46
N HIS A 255 21.53 0.40 -22.07
CA HIS A 255 21.53 0.19 -23.54
C HIS A 255 20.49 1.04 -24.29
N GLY A 256 19.47 1.56 -23.59
CA GLY A 256 18.37 2.31 -24.16
C GLY A 256 18.50 3.84 -24.08
N VAL A 257 19.55 4.37 -23.45
CA VAL A 257 19.73 5.82 -23.26
C VAL A 257 20.28 6.46 -24.55
N VAL A 258 19.40 6.59 -25.56
CA VAL A 258 19.74 7.16 -26.88
C VAL A 258 19.37 8.64 -27.05
N VAL A 259 18.69 9.23 -26.05
CA VAL A 259 18.30 10.65 -26.00
C VAL A 259 18.79 11.26 -24.69
N PHE A 260 19.21 12.53 -24.75
CA PHE A 260 19.65 13.34 -23.62
C PHE A 260 18.92 14.68 -23.63
N HIS A 261 18.78 15.33 -22.47
CA HIS A 261 17.95 16.52 -22.31
C HIS A 261 18.77 17.76 -21.87
N ASN A 262 18.44 18.92 -22.42
CA ASN A 262 19.12 20.19 -22.12
C ASN A 262 18.38 21.00 -21.02
N TRP A 263 18.61 20.60 -19.77
CA TRP A 263 18.08 21.21 -18.54
C TRP A 263 18.51 22.68 -18.27
N THR A 264 19.14 23.37 -19.23
CA THR A 264 19.47 24.80 -19.09
C THR A 264 18.24 25.68 -19.33
N ASN A 265 17.85 26.45 -18.31
CA ASN A 265 16.79 27.45 -18.41
C ASN A 265 17.31 28.75 -19.08
N ASP A 266 16.49 29.38 -19.92
CA ASP A 266 16.75 30.73 -20.46
C ASP A 266 15.90 31.75 -19.70
N PRO A 267 16.47 32.56 -18.78
CA PRO A 267 15.71 33.50 -17.97
C PRO A 267 15.10 34.66 -18.77
N LYS A 268 15.39 34.78 -20.08
CA LYS A 268 14.78 35.77 -20.97
C LYS A 268 13.46 35.30 -21.59
N LYS A 269 13.13 34.00 -21.47
CA LYS A 269 11.89 33.42 -22.04
C LYS A 269 10.81 33.35 -20.96
N HIS A 270 9.68 33.99 -21.23
CA HIS A 270 8.47 33.82 -20.43
C HIS A 270 7.90 32.42 -20.66
N ARG A 271 7.23 31.87 -19.65
CA ARG A 271 6.59 30.55 -19.61
C ARG A 271 5.11 30.70 -20.00
N PHE A 272 4.41 29.62 -20.36
CA PHE A 272 3.01 29.74 -20.82
C PHE A 272 2.06 30.28 -19.74
N TRP A 273 2.36 30.05 -18.46
CA TRP A 273 1.52 30.52 -17.36
C TRP A 273 1.71 32.01 -17.01
N ASP A 274 2.78 32.64 -17.51
CA ASP A 274 3.06 34.08 -17.36
C ASP A 274 2.14 34.94 -18.27
N ASN A 275 1.34 34.30 -19.13
CA ASN A 275 0.30 34.93 -19.96
C ASN A 275 -1.03 35.15 -19.19
N ASP A 276 -1.05 34.99 -17.86
CA ASP A 276 -2.28 34.94 -17.06
C ASP A 276 -3.13 36.22 -17.12
N THR A 277 -2.49 37.38 -17.15
CA THR A 277 -3.12 38.70 -17.33
C THR A 277 -3.95 38.83 -18.61
N MET A 278 -3.79 37.93 -19.59
CA MET A 278 -4.60 37.92 -20.81
C MET A 278 -5.93 37.15 -20.67
N PHE A 279 -6.15 36.41 -19.58
CA PHE A 279 -7.27 35.48 -19.44
C PHE A 279 -8.02 35.65 -18.11
N ALA A 280 -9.02 36.54 -18.08
CA ALA A 280 -9.84 36.78 -16.90
C ALA A 280 -10.51 35.51 -16.31
N GLU A 281 -10.85 34.52 -17.13
CA GLU A 281 -11.41 33.23 -16.69
C GLU A 281 -10.35 32.18 -16.28
N LYS A 282 -9.03 32.44 -16.43
CA LYS A 282 -7.98 31.43 -16.16
C LYS A 282 -8.14 30.77 -14.78
N PRO A 283 -8.31 31.50 -13.65
CA PRO A 283 -8.43 30.87 -12.34
C PRO A 283 -9.61 29.88 -12.23
N ARG A 284 -10.69 30.13 -12.98
CA ARG A 284 -11.86 29.23 -13.05
C ARG A 284 -11.63 28.06 -13.99
N GLU A 285 -11.03 28.28 -15.15
CA GLU A 285 -10.64 27.19 -16.07
C GLU A 285 -9.67 26.22 -15.41
N GLU A 286 -8.63 26.75 -14.77
CA GLU A 286 -7.58 26.00 -14.06
C GLU A 286 -8.15 25.21 -12.88
N ALA A 287 -8.98 25.82 -12.03
CA ALA A 287 -9.65 25.10 -10.94
C ALA A 287 -10.55 23.95 -11.44
N LYS A 288 -11.27 24.16 -12.55
CA LYS A 288 -12.12 23.12 -13.17
C LYS A 288 -11.30 22.00 -13.80
N ALA A 289 -10.14 22.32 -14.39
CA ALA A 289 -9.22 21.33 -14.93
C ALA A 289 -8.59 20.49 -13.81
N TYR A 290 -8.14 21.11 -12.70
CA TYR A 290 -7.62 20.36 -11.54
C TYR A 290 -8.69 19.49 -10.88
N ASN A 291 -9.94 19.95 -10.82
CA ASN A 291 -11.05 19.11 -10.36
C ASN A 291 -11.39 17.98 -11.34
N ARG A 292 -11.25 18.20 -12.64
CA ARG A 292 -11.44 17.16 -13.67
C ARG A 292 -10.37 16.08 -13.54
N LEU A 293 -9.12 16.49 -13.31
CA LEU A 293 -8.00 15.61 -12.99
C LEU A 293 -8.27 14.77 -11.73
N ARG A 294 -8.78 15.40 -10.65
CA ARG A 294 -9.19 14.67 -9.43
C ARG A 294 -10.28 13.63 -9.70
N VAL A 295 -11.34 13.99 -10.43
CA VAL A 295 -12.40 13.04 -10.84
C VAL A 295 -11.83 11.87 -11.63
N VAL A 296 -10.96 12.12 -12.60
CA VAL A 296 -10.33 11.10 -13.46
C VAL A 296 -9.35 10.20 -12.69
N LEU A 297 -8.78 10.68 -11.58
CA LEU A 297 -7.91 9.91 -10.68
C LEU A 297 -8.66 9.34 -9.45
N THR A 298 -9.97 9.56 -9.32
CA THR A 298 -10.80 9.27 -8.12
C THR A 298 -10.30 9.91 -6.83
N LEU A 299 -9.61 11.05 -6.90
CA LEU A 299 -9.18 11.86 -5.75
C LEU A 299 -10.33 12.76 -5.25
N PRO A 300 -10.36 13.14 -3.95
CA PRO A 300 -11.35 14.07 -3.42
C PRO A 300 -11.21 15.46 -4.02
N PHE A 301 -12.34 16.15 -4.24
CA PHE A 301 -12.38 17.50 -4.83
C PHE A 301 -13.60 18.29 -4.32
N GLN A 302 -13.58 19.62 -4.53
CA GLN A 302 -14.71 20.50 -4.23
C GLN A 302 -14.85 21.57 -5.33
N GLY A 303 -16.09 21.99 -5.62
CA GLY A 303 -16.41 23.03 -6.60
C GLY A 303 -16.81 22.49 -7.99
N GLU A 304 -16.81 23.37 -8.99
CA GLU A 304 -17.16 22.99 -10.37
C GLU A 304 -16.17 21.97 -10.97
N VAL A 305 -16.67 21.11 -11.85
CA VAL A 305 -15.86 20.19 -12.67
C VAL A 305 -16.34 20.20 -14.12
N ASP A 306 -15.43 19.93 -15.06
CA ASP A 306 -15.78 19.76 -16.47
C ASP A 306 -15.90 18.27 -16.81
N THR A 307 -17.10 17.82 -17.20
CA THR A 307 -17.39 16.41 -17.51
C THR A 307 -17.38 16.07 -19.01
N ARG A 308 -17.07 17.03 -19.90
CA ARG A 308 -17.13 16.85 -21.36
C ARG A 308 -16.20 15.74 -21.85
N GLU A 309 -16.72 14.81 -22.66
CA GLU A 309 -15.97 13.66 -23.22
C GLU A 309 -15.15 12.84 -22.18
N LEU A 310 -15.53 12.81 -20.89
CA LEU A 310 -14.79 12.03 -19.87
C LEU A 310 -14.65 10.54 -20.20
N HIS A 311 -15.61 9.95 -20.92
CA HIS A 311 -15.58 8.57 -21.39
C HIS A 311 -14.52 8.27 -22.47
N LYS A 312 -13.87 9.30 -23.02
CA LYS A 312 -12.89 9.23 -24.11
C LYS A 312 -11.48 9.62 -23.68
N TYR A 313 -11.37 10.47 -22.67
CA TYR A 313 -10.09 10.98 -22.14
C TYR A 313 -9.76 10.48 -20.72
N GLY A 314 -10.71 9.77 -20.08
CA GLY A 314 -10.56 9.18 -18.76
C GLY A 314 -9.87 7.80 -18.75
N PRO A 315 -10.19 6.93 -17.76
CA PRO A 315 -9.55 5.62 -17.63
C PRO A 315 -10.00 4.63 -18.72
N GLY A 316 -9.09 3.74 -19.10
CA GLY A 316 -9.42 2.53 -19.86
C GLY A 316 -10.08 1.46 -18.98
N ARG A 317 -10.58 0.40 -19.62
CA ARG A 317 -11.26 -0.72 -18.91
C ARG A 317 -10.35 -1.91 -18.63
N VAL A 318 -9.20 -2.01 -19.30
CA VAL A 318 -8.30 -3.17 -19.27
C VAL A 318 -7.78 -3.44 -17.85
N ARG A 319 -7.48 -2.38 -17.11
CA ARG A 319 -7.17 -2.39 -15.66
C ARG A 319 -7.81 -1.16 -15.01
N SER A 320 -8.28 -1.28 -13.77
CA SER A 320 -9.04 -0.21 -13.09
C SER A 320 -8.16 0.85 -12.43
N ILE A 321 -8.73 2.05 -12.19
CA ILE A 321 -8.05 3.13 -11.43
C ILE A 321 -7.60 2.64 -10.05
N GLY A 322 -8.41 1.88 -9.32
CA GLY A 322 -8.02 1.34 -8.01
C GLY A 322 -6.79 0.42 -8.08
N GLN A 323 -6.66 -0.36 -9.15
CA GLN A 323 -5.45 -1.14 -9.41
C GLN A 323 -4.26 -0.23 -9.80
N PHE A 324 -4.48 0.85 -10.55
CA PHE A 324 -3.42 1.82 -10.88
C PHE A 324 -2.92 2.58 -9.64
N LEU A 325 -3.81 3.06 -8.78
CA LEU A 325 -3.46 3.75 -7.53
C LEU A 325 -2.57 2.86 -6.63
N ASN A 326 -2.94 1.58 -6.49
CA ASN A 326 -2.12 0.58 -5.79
C ASN A 326 -0.79 0.27 -6.52
N PHE A 327 -0.80 0.17 -7.85
CA PHE A 327 0.40 -0.05 -8.67
C PHE A 327 1.37 1.15 -8.67
N SER A 328 0.85 2.36 -8.48
CA SER A 328 1.61 3.61 -8.45
C SER A 328 1.98 4.08 -7.04
N GLY A 329 1.32 3.56 -6.01
CA GLY A 329 1.61 3.89 -4.60
C GLY A 329 0.88 5.12 -4.07
N ILE A 330 -0.19 5.58 -4.73
CA ILE A 330 -0.94 6.78 -4.33
C ILE A 330 -2.27 6.41 -3.68
N SER A 331 -2.58 7.09 -2.58
CA SER A 331 -3.82 6.95 -1.81
C SER A 331 -4.83 8.04 -2.19
N ASN A 332 -6.07 7.65 -2.47
CA ASN A 332 -7.17 8.60 -2.72
C ASN A 332 -7.99 8.93 -1.45
N SER A 333 -7.64 8.38 -0.29
CA SER A 333 -8.34 8.63 0.98
C SER A 333 -7.53 9.41 2.01
N ASN A 334 -6.19 9.32 1.96
CA ASN A 334 -5.27 9.98 2.89
C ASN A 334 -3.86 10.00 2.28
N SER A 335 -3.28 11.18 2.02
CA SER A 335 -1.93 11.34 1.45
C SER A 335 -0.81 10.77 2.32
N SER A 336 -1.01 10.56 3.63
CA SER A 336 -0.02 9.92 4.49
C SER A 336 0.11 8.40 4.30
N TYR A 337 -0.69 7.82 3.40
CA TYR A 337 -0.54 6.46 2.88
C TYR A 337 0.10 6.41 1.48
N ASP A 338 0.50 7.55 0.90
CA ASP A 338 1.33 7.55 -0.32
C ASP A 338 2.69 6.91 -0.04
N VAL A 339 3.15 6.05 -0.94
CA VAL A 339 4.45 5.37 -0.89
C VAL A 339 5.24 5.61 -2.17
N TRP A 340 6.56 5.58 -2.09
CA TRP A 340 7.45 5.68 -3.25
C TRP A 340 7.86 4.28 -3.71
N PRO A 341 7.35 3.77 -4.85
CA PRO A 341 7.60 2.41 -5.28
C PRO A 341 8.96 2.25 -5.99
N THR A 342 10.05 2.47 -5.27
CA THR A 342 11.43 2.26 -5.75
C THR A 342 11.83 0.79 -5.87
N GLU A 343 10.97 -0.13 -5.40
CA GLU A 343 11.09 -1.57 -5.63
C GLU A 343 10.69 -1.95 -7.06
N GLN A 344 11.44 -2.87 -7.68
CA GLN A 344 11.19 -3.34 -9.04
C GLN A 344 9.73 -3.77 -9.26
N ARG A 345 9.01 -3.03 -10.12
CA ARG A 345 7.63 -3.37 -10.45
C ARG A 345 7.53 -4.64 -11.29
N ARG A 346 6.38 -5.30 -11.17
CA ARG A 346 6.05 -6.56 -11.85
C ARG A 346 4.69 -6.44 -12.55
N TRP A 347 4.52 -7.22 -13.61
CA TRP A 347 3.30 -7.28 -14.41
C TRP A 347 2.04 -7.45 -13.55
N VAL A 348 1.07 -6.56 -13.76
CA VAL A 348 -0.29 -6.72 -13.26
C VAL A 348 -1.15 -7.22 -14.43
N PRO A 349 -1.65 -8.47 -14.40
CA PRO A 349 -2.49 -9.02 -15.46
C PRO A 349 -3.72 -8.16 -15.75
N TYR A 350 -4.20 -8.23 -16.99
CA TYR A 350 -5.38 -7.47 -17.40
C TYR A 350 -6.65 -8.03 -16.73
N SER A 351 -7.47 -7.12 -16.20
CA SER A 351 -8.78 -7.44 -15.62
C SER A 351 -9.85 -7.67 -16.69
N VAL A 352 -9.70 -6.99 -17.84
CA VAL A 352 -10.57 -7.10 -19.03
C VAL A 352 -9.65 -7.13 -20.27
N PRO A 353 -9.19 -8.29 -20.73
CA PRO A 353 -8.20 -8.38 -21.81
C PRO A 353 -8.76 -8.03 -23.19
N ASP A 354 -10.09 -8.04 -23.35
CA ASP A 354 -10.83 -7.95 -24.61
C ASP A 354 -10.31 -6.89 -25.59
N GLU A 355 -10.05 -5.66 -25.14
CA GLU A 355 -9.56 -4.56 -25.99
C GLU A 355 -8.14 -4.79 -26.52
N VAL A 356 -7.31 -5.54 -25.79
CA VAL A 356 -5.95 -5.90 -26.20
C VAL A 356 -5.98 -7.12 -27.12
N GLU A 357 -6.90 -8.06 -26.88
CA GLU A 357 -7.13 -9.23 -27.74
C GLU A 357 -7.77 -8.86 -29.09
N GLU A 358 -8.59 -7.81 -29.14
CA GLU A 358 -9.12 -7.21 -30.38
C GLU A 358 -8.02 -6.46 -31.14
N LEU A 359 -7.20 -5.67 -30.44
CA LEU A 359 -6.07 -4.93 -31.02
C LEU A 359 -4.99 -5.85 -31.60
N LEU A 360 -4.75 -7.00 -30.97
CA LEU A 360 -3.66 -7.92 -31.31
C LEU A 360 -4.16 -9.34 -31.64
N PRO A 361 -4.87 -9.53 -32.78
CA PRO A 361 -5.38 -10.82 -33.22
C PRO A 361 -4.34 -11.95 -33.14
N GLY A 362 -4.82 -13.15 -32.78
CA GLY A 362 -3.97 -14.32 -32.56
C GLY A 362 -3.32 -14.41 -31.18
N TRP A 363 -3.44 -13.38 -30.32
CA TRP A 363 -3.12 -13.48 -28.90
C TRP A 363 -4.41 -13.54 -28.05
N LYS A 364 -4.35 -14.27 -26.94
CA LYS A 364 -5.39 -14.39 -25.91
C LYS A 364 -4.71 -14.52 -24.55
N LEU A 365 -5.22 -13.82 -23.53
CA LEU A 365 -4.75 -13.96 -22.14
C LEU A 365 -5.22 -15.30 -21.53
N HIS A 366 -6.36 -15.80 -22.01
CA HIS A 366 -6.97 -17.05 -21.55
C HIS A 366 -7.21 -17.98 -22.74
N ASP A 367 -6.18 -18.73 -23.13
CA ASP A 367 -6.26 -19.65 -24.27
C ASP A 367 -7.09 -20.91 -23.95
N VAL A 368 -8.32 -20.91 -24.49
CA VAL A 368 -9.33 -21.97 -24.32
C VAL A 368 -8.84 -23.33 -24.84
N LYS A 369 -7.79 -23.39 -25.68
CA LYS A 369 -7.35 -24.64 -26.34
C LYS A 369 -6.54 -25.60 -25.46
N LYS A 370 -6.25 -25.26 -24.20
CA LYS A 370 -5.55 -26.16 -23.26
C LYS A 370 -6.44 -26.93 -22.28
N SER A 371 -7.77 -26.81 -22.35
CA SER A 371 -8.70 -27.42 -21.40
C SER A 371 -9.78 -28.32 -22.00
N VAL A 372 -9.72 -28.65 -23.30
CA VAL A 372 -10.83 -29.31 -24.03
C VAL A 372 -10.35 -30.51 -24.86
N ASN A 373 -9.50 -31.38 -24.29
CA ASN A 373 -8.97 -32.55 -24.99
C ASN A 373 -8.92 -33.84 -24.13
N GLU A 374 -9.78 -33.95 -23.11
CA GLU A 374 -10.11 -35.20 -22.43
C GLU A 374 -11.61 -35.50 -22.61
N GLU A 375 -11.95 -36.76 -22.95
CA GLU A 375 -13.30 -37.13 -23.41
C GLU A 375 -14.34 -37.20 -22.28
N VAL A 376 -15.33 -36.31 -22.28
CA VAL A 376 -16.57 -36.51 -21.50
C VAL A 376 -17.60 -37.23 -22.37
N LYS A 377 -17.71 -38.55 -22.21
CA LYS A 377 -18.81 -39.34 -22.78
C LYS A 377 -20.13 -39.00 -22.09
N ALA A 378 -21.19 -38.84 -22.88
CA ALA A 378 -22.49 -38.42 -22.37
C ALA A 378 -23.11 -39.43 -21.41
N VAL A 379 -23.70 -38.93 -20.31
CA VAL A 379 -24.48 -39.69 -19.32
C VAL A 379 -25.91 -39.13 -19.31
N PRO A 380 -26.98 -39.95 -19.17
CA PRO A 380 -28.35 -39.46 -19.29
C PRO A 380 -28.76 -38.45 -18.20
N VAL A 381 -29.58 -37.48 -18.58
CA VAL A 381 -30.15 -36.47 -17.68
C VAL A 381 -31.01 -37.15 -16.60
N SER A 382 -30.67 -36.93 -15.33
CA SER A 382 -31.42 -37.46 -14.19
C SER A 382 -32.52 -36.50 -13.73
N THR A 383 -33.46 -37.00 -12.92
CA THR A 383 -34.62 -36.25 -12.39
C THR A 383 -34.27 -34.99 -11.59
N ALA A 384 -33.03 -34.83 -11.12
CA ALA A 384 -32.57 -33.65 -10.40
C ALA A 384 -32.65 -32.36 -11.23
N ASP A 385 -32.39 -32.44 -12.54
CA ASP A 385 -32.35 -31.28 -13.46
C ASP A 385 -33.71 -30.61 -13.67
N VAL A 386 -34.81 -31.28 -13.32
CA VAL A 386 -36.17 -30.74 -13.36
C VAL A 386 -36.48 -30.00 -12.04
N VAL A 387 -36.07 -30.57 -10.90
CA VAL A 387 -36.26 -29.96 -9.58
C VAL A 387 -35.49 -28.64 -9.47
N ILE A 388 -34.20 -28.65 -9.84
CA ILE A 388 -33.31 -27.47 -9.78
C ILE A 388 -33.85 -26.32 -10.65
N ARG A 389 -34.42 -26.63 -11.83
CA ARG A 389 -35.04 -25.63 -12.71
C ARG A 389 -36.28 -24.98 -12.08
N ASN A 390 -37.13 -25.77 -11.42
CA ASN A 390 -38.33 -25.26 -10.76
C ASN A 390 -37.99 -24.38 -9.54
N GLU A 391 -37.00 -24.77 -8.72
CA GLU A 391 -36.53 -23.97 -7.59
C GLU A 391 -35.90 -22.63 -8.04
N LEU A 392 -35.07 -22.65 -9.09
CA LEU A 392 -34.52 -21.43 -9.70
C LEU A 392 -35.60 -20.49 -10.23
N GLN A 393 -36.69 -21.03 -10.78
CA GLN A 393 -37.79 -20.23 -11.32
C GLN A 393 -38.61 -19.57 -10.20
N GLN A 394 -38.82 -20.25 -9.07
CA GLN A 394 -39.44 -19.65 -7.87
C GLN A 394 -38.56 -18.57 -7.23
N LEU A 395 -37.26 -18.84 -7.01
CA LEU A 395 -36.30 -17.88 -6.45
C LEU A 395 -36.26 -16.58 -7.25
N ARG A 396 -36.31 -16.67 -8.59
CA ARG A 396 -36.32 -15.50 -9.47
C ARG A 396 -37.58 -14.65 -9.32
N ALA A 397 -38.75 -15.30 -9.23
CA ALA A 397 -40.03 -14.61 -8.99
C ALA A 397 -40.07 -13.90 -7.63
N THR A 398 -39.49 -14.49 -6.58
CA THR A 398 -39.35 -13.85 -5.26
C THR A 398 -38.44 -12.61 -5.33
N LEU A 399 -37.30 -12.71 -6.02
CA LEU A 399 -36.35 -11.61 -6.15
C LEU A 399 -36.95 -10.41 -6.90
N ASP A 400 -37.69 -10.67 -7.99
CA ASP A 400 -38.38 -9.63 -8.76
C ASP A 400 -39.50 -8.94 -7.94
N ALA A 401 -40.14 -9.66 -7.02
CA ALA A 401 -41.17 -9.12 -6.14
C ALA A 401 -40.57 -8.21 -5.05
N GLU A 402 -39.46 -8.61 -4.43
CA GLU A 402 -38.77 -7.76 -3.45
C GLU A 402 -38.14 -6.53 -4.09
N SER A 403 -37.52 -6.67 -5.27
CA SER A 403 -36.96 -5.54 -6.03
C SER A 403 -38.00 -4.44 -6.29
N LYS A 404 -39.20 -4.82 -6.75
CA LYS A 404 -40.33 -3.88 -6.94
C LYS A 404 -40.77 -3.22 -5.63
N LYS A 405 -40.88 -4.00 -4.54
CA LYS A 405 -41.23 -3.49 -3.20
C LYS A 405 -40.21 -2.46 -2.68
N HIS A 406 -38.93 -2.65 -2.94
CA HIS A 406 -37.88 -1.68 -2.61
C HIS A 406 -37.96 -0.42 -3.47
N ALA A 407 -38.23 -0.53 -4.78
CA ALA A 407 -38.42 0.63 -5.65
C ALA A 407 -39.58 1.53 -5.18
N THR A 408 -40.76 0.96 -4.88
CA THR A 408 -41.92 1.74 -4.39
C THR A 408 -41.67 2.39 -3.02
N ASN A 409 -40.79 1.81 -2.19
CA ASN A 409 -40.37 2.43 -0.93
C ASN A 409 -39.37 3.59 -1.15
N ALA A 410 -38.48 3.47 -2.14
CA ALA A 410 -37.56 4.53 -2.52
C ALA A 410 -38.30 5.76 -3.08
N GLU A 411 -39.28 5.56 -3.98
CA GLU A 411 -40.13 6.64 -4.49
C GLU A 411 -40.86 7.40 -3.36
N LYS A 412 -41.49 6.67 -2.43
CA LYS A 412 -42.17 7.27 -1.27
C LYS A 412 -41.23 8.07 -0.37
N LEU A 413 -39.97 7.65 -0.24
CA LEU A 413 -38.95 8.40 0.49
C LEU A 413 -38.54 9.67 -0.27
N LEU A 414 -38.39 9.57 -1.60
CA LEU A 414 -38.05 10.69 -2.48
C LEU A 414 -39.13 11.78 -2.43
N THR A 415 -40.40 11.43 -2.63
CA THR A 415 -41.53 12.38 -2.57
C THR A 415 -41.61 13.06 -1.19
N LYS A 416 -41.29 12.35 -0.11
CA LYS A 416 -41.26 12.94 1.23
C LYS A 416 -40.12 13.97 1.37
N LEU A 417 -38.92 13.65 0.90
CA LEU A 417 -37.78 14.56 0.89
C LEU A 417 -38.02 15.79 0.00
N GLU A 418 -38.75 15.65 -1.11
CA GLU A 418 -39.18 16.76 -1.96
C GLU A 418 -40.18 17.69 -1.27
N VAL A 419 -41.16 17.13 -0.54
CA VAL A 419 -42.10 17.91 0.29
C VAL A 419 -41.38 18.64 1.43
N ASP A 420 -40.49 17.96 2.15
CA ASP A 420 -39.68 18.55 3.23
C ASP A 420 -38.76 19.66 2.68
N ARG A 421 -38.17 19.47 1.48
CA ARG A 421 -37.41 20.51 0.78
C ARG A 421 -38.27 21.72 0.41
N ALA A 422 -39.45 21.51 -0.17
CA ALA A 422 -40.35 22.60 -0.55
C ALA A 422 -40.86 23.40 0.67
N GLY A 423 -41.06 22.74 1.82
CA GLY A 423 -41.34 23.40 3.09
C GLY A 423 -40.18 24.29 3.56
N ASN A 424 -38.95 23.77 3.51
CA ASN A 424 -37.75 24.52 3.88
C ASN A 424 -37.48 25.71 2.93
N GLU A 425 -37.66 25.56 1.62
CA GLU A 425 -37.50 26.68 0.66
C GLU A 425 -38.51 27.81 0.93
N LYS A 426 -39.78 27.49 1.27
CA LYS A 426 -40.78 28.50 1.68
C LYS A 426 -40.37 29.22 2.96
N MET A 427 -39.91 28.49 3.99
CA MET A 427 -39.44 29.10 5.24
C MET A 427 -38.24 30.02 5.01
N LEU A 428 -37.29 29.62 4.15
CA LEU A 428 -36.13 30.42 3.78
C LEU A 428 -36.53 31.68 2.98
N GLN A 429 -37.54 31.58 2.11
CA GLN A 429 -38.07 32.70 1.35
C GLN A 429 -38.81 33.72 2.25
N GLN A 430 -39.53 33.23 3.26
CA GLN A 430 -40.18 34.08 4.27
C GLN A 430 -39.17 34.80 5.17
N LEU A 431 -38.12 34.10 5.63
CA LEU A 431 -36.98 34.71 6.34
C LEU A 431 -36.29 35.80 5.51
N ARG A 432 -36.07 35.57 4.20
CA ARG A 432 -35.52 36.59 3.29
C ARG A 432 -36.42 37.81 3.17
N LEU A 433 -37.74 37.62 3.19
CA LEU A 433 -38.74 38.70 3.17
C LEU A 433 -38.75 39.52 4.47
N GLU A 434 -38.57 38.89 5.63
CA GLU A 434 -38.45 39.60 6.91
C GLU A 434 -37.12 40.37 7.02
N ILE A 435 -36.01 39.78 6.57
CA ILE A 435 -34.71 40.47 6.48
C ILE A 435 -34.79 41.66 5.52
N ALA A 436 -35.52 41.56 4.41
CA ALA A 436 -35.76 42.68 3.50
C ALA A 436 -36.60 43.79 4.15
N LYS A 437 -37.66 43.45 4.88
CA LYS A 437 -38.47 44.43 5.64
C LYS A 437 -37.64 45.17 6.68
N LEU A 438 -36.82 44.46 7.47
CA LEU A 438 -35.93 45.06 8.47
C LEU A 438 -34.96 46.06 7.82
N ARG A 439 -34.32 45.68 6.71
CA ARG A 439 -33.41 46.58 5.96
C ARG A 439 -34.11 47.78 5.33
N SER A 440 -35.41 47.70 5.03
CA SER A 440 -36.19 48.82 4.51
C SER A 440 -36.64 49.84 5.58
N ALA A 441 -36.45 49.54 6.88
CA ALA A 441 -36.88 50.39 7.98
C ALA A 441 -35.79 51.38 8.47
N GLU A 442 -34.53 51.21 8.06
CA GLU A 442 -33.39 51.96 8.62
C GLU A 442 -33.10 53.32 7.92
N SER A 443 -33.92 53.74 6.95
CA SER A 443 -33.60 54.85 6.04
C SER A 443 -34.43 56.14 6.21
N SER A 444 -34.98 56.45 7.38
CA SER A 444 -35.84 57.65 7.56
C SER A 444 -35.76 58.37 8.92
N ASN A 445 -34.62 59.02 9.18
CA ASN A 445 -34.39 60.13 10.13
C ASN A 445 -34.68 59.92 11.65
N PRO A 446 -34.17 60.80 12.55
CA PRO A 446 -33.85 60.40 13.93
C PRO A 446 -34.52 61.22 15.05
N ALA A 447 -34.16 60.85 16.29
CA ALA A 447 -34.25 61.61 17.54
C ALA A 447 -35.60 61.66 18.30
N PHE A 448 -35.66 60.88 19.40
CA PHE A 448 -36.57 60.97 20.55
C PHE A 448 -38.10 60.78 20.29
N THR A 449 -38.87 60.00 21.05
CA THR A 449 -38.70 59.50 22.44
C THR A 449 -39.37 58.10 22.61
N ILE A 450 -39.31 57.52 23.83
CA ILE A 450 -39.71 56.16 24.28
C ILE A 450 -38.48 55.22 24.27
N MET A 451 -37.86 54.93 25.43
CA MET A 451 -38.26 54.00 26.52
C MET A 451 -38.30 52.51 26.10
N PRO A 452 -37.92 51.56 26.98
CA PRO A 452 -36.99 50.50 26.58
C PRO A 452 -37.62 49.29 25.85
N ALA A 453 -37.57 49.31 24.52
CA ALA A 453 -37.87 48.14 23.68
C ALA A 453 -36.75 47.07 23.66
N LEU A 454 -35.61 47.29 24.34
CA LEU A 454 -34.51 46.30 24.42
C LEU A 454 -34.77 45.14 25.41
N ALA A 455 -36.00 45.02 25.93
CA ALA A 455 -36.37 44.12 27.02
C ALA A 455 -37.05 42.80 26.58
N LEU A 456 -37.18 42.51 25.28
CA LEU A 456 -37.87 41.29 24.80
C LEU A 456 -37.05 40.37 23.86
N ILE A 457 -35.90 40.80 23.34
CA ILE A 457 -35.10 40.01 22.38
C ILE A 457 -33.68 39.69 22.90
N ILE A 458 -33.26 40.24 24.05
CA ILE A 458 -32.06 39.76 24.78
C ILE A 458 -32.49 38.88 25.97
N SER A 459 -33.07 37.74 25.61
CA SER A 459 -33.19 36.54 26.44
C SER A 459 -32.98 35.37 25.46
N ARG A 460 -31.87 34.60 25.49
CA ARG A 460 -30.86 34.41 26.56
C ARG A 460 -29.43 34.18 26.01
N THR A 461 -28.58 35.21 26.02
CA THR A 461 -27.10 35.19 25.85
C THR A 461 -26.60 36.63 26.08
N SER A 462 -25.42 36.94 26.65
CA SER A 462 -24.35 36.21 27.38
C SER A 462 -23.40 37.30 27.99
N MET A 463 -22.32 37.08 28.76
CA MET A 463 -21.47 35.93 29.14
C MET A 463 -20.97 36.08 30.61
N ALA A 464 -20.16 35.12 31.08
CA ALA A 464 -19.10 35.25 32.10
C ALA A 464 -19.53 35.35 33.59
N SER A 465 -18.86 34.69 34.53
CA SER A 465 -17.42 34.83 34.84
C SER A 465 -16.81 33.61 35.56
N SER A 466 -15.49 33.63 35.75
CA SER A 466 -14.70 32.59 36.42
C SER A 466 -13.80 33.18 37.52
N SER A 467 -13.91 32.70 38.75
CA SER A 467 -12.85 32.86 39.77
C SER A 467 -12.99 31.89 40.95
N SER A 468 -11.91 31.84 41.73
CA SER A 468 -11.53 30.93 42.81
C SER A 468 -12.35 30.98 44.11
N ASP A 469 -12.26 29.86 44.85
CA ASP A 469 -12.21 29.72 46.31
C ASP A 469 -13.34 30.23 47.22
N GLY A 470 -13.86 29.30 48.03
CA GLY A 470 -13.93 29.54 49.48
C GLY A 470 -15.19 29.15 50.24
N VAL A 471 -14.97 28.69 51.49
CA VAL A 471 -15.89 28.77 52.64
C VAL A 471 -17.18 27.92 52.61
N LYS A 472 -16.97 26.63 52.93
CA LYS A 472 -17.56 25.91 54.09
C LYS A 472 -19.10 25.85 54.29
N LYS A 473 -19.55 24.58 54.44
CA LYS A 473 -20.70 24.09 55.23
C LYS A 473 -22.10 24.42 54.71
N ALA A 474 -23.16 23.67 55.04
CA ALA A 474 -23.40 22.25 55.38
C ALA A 474 -24.90 22.12 55.74
N ILE A 475 -25.40 20.90 55.97
CA ILE A 475 -26.71 20.59 56.60
C ILE A 475 -27.94 20.91 55.72
N SER A 476 -28.99 20.09 55.63
CA SER A 476 -29.14 18.61 55.71
C SER A 476 -30.55 18.22 55.21
N ARG A 477 -30.82 16.91 55.07
CA ARG A 477 -32.16 16.28 55.09
C ARG A 477 -33.17 16.72 54.00
N ARG A 478 -33.47 15.80 53.08
CA ARG A 478 -34.87 15.52 52.70
C ARG A 478 -35.18 14.03 52.87
N ARG A 479 -36.38 13.76 53.41
CA ARG A 479 -36.97 12.42 53.58
C ARG A 479 -37.60 11.97 52.25
N ILE A 480 -37.35 10.74 51.79
CA ILE A 480 -38.16 9.52 51.99
C ILE A 480 -39.52 9.54 51.24
N ASN A 481 -39.50 8.82 50.11
CA ASN A 481 -40.48 7.87 49.55
C ASN A 481 -41.91 8.27 49.10
N SER A 482 -42.31 7.55 48.03
CA SER A 482 -43.67 7.02 47.72
C SER A 482 -44.77 8.02 47.28
N THR A 483 -45.65 7.73 46.30
CA THR A 483 -45.82 6.51 45.46
C THR A 483 -46.53 6.83 44.12
N MET A 484 -46.46 5.88 43.17
CA MET A 484 -47.51 5.40 42.22
C MET A 484 -48.87 6.16 42.15
N ILE A 485 -49.55 6.34 41.00
CA ILE A 485 -49.33 5.96 39.57
C ILE A 485 -49.62 7.24 38.69
N THR A 486 -49.83 7.31 37.36
CA THR A 486 -50.23 6.41 36.24
C THR A 486 -49.36 6.61 34.96
N LYS A 487 -49.73 5.94 33.86
CA LYS A 487 -49.28 6.11 32.45
C LYS A 487 -49.62 7.53 31.93
N GLU A 488 -48.86 8.15 31.02
CA GLU A 488 -48.82 7.81 29.57
C GLU A 488 -47.60 8.37 28.78
N GLN A 489 -47.35 7.76 27.62
CA GLN A 489 -46.66 8.30 26.42
C GLN A 489 -45.24 8.91 26.54
N ALA A 490 -44.21 8.07 26.42
CA ALA A 490 -42.90 8.47 25.88
C ALA A 490 -42.35 7.40 24.91
N LYS A 491 -42.05 7.82 23.68
CA LYS A 491 -41.69 6.99 22.53
C LYS A 491 -40.33 6.28 22.69
N GLU A 492 -40.30 4.98 22.41
CA GLU A 492 -39.08 4.25 22.04
C GLU A 492 -38.68 4.58 20.58
N THR A 493 -37.38 4.56 20.26
CA THR A 493 -36.84 5.03 18.98
C THR A 493 -36.22 3.92 18.13
N TRP A 494 -37.03 3.30 17.26
CA TRP A 494 -36.74 2.75 15.91
C TRP A 494 -35.48 1.93 15.56
N VAL A 495 -34.45 1.84 16.40
CA VAL A 495 -33.17 1.17 16.10
C VAL A 495 -33.28 -0.34 16.35
N ASP A 496 -33.92 -0.75 17.45
CA ASP A 496 -33.96 -2.15 17.89
C ASP A 496 -34.84 -3.07 17.02
N GLN A 497 -35.64 -2.54 16.09
CA GLN A 497 -36.50 -3.34 15.21
C GLN A 497 -35.81 -3.82 13.92
N ILE A 498 -34.62 -3.32 13.58
CA ILE A 498 -33.87 -3.75 12.39
C ILE A 498 -32.97 -4.97 12.69
N ALA A 499 -32.57 -5.15 13.96
CA ALA A 499 -31.62 -6.18 14.41
C ALA A 499 -32.14 -7.63 14.40
N HIS A 500 -33.30 -7.93 13.78
CA HIS A 500 -33.97 -9.23 13.88
C HIS A 500 -34.31 -9.93 12.55
N TYR A 501 -33.87 -9.38 11.40
CA TYR A 501 -34.25 -9.90 10.06
C TYR A 501 -33.08 -10.33 9.15
N ILE A 502 -31.84 -10.40 9.66
CA ILE A 502 -30.65 -10.82 8.88
C ILE A 502 -30.20 -12.28 9.15
N PRO A 503 -31.03 -13.33 8.90
CA PRO A 503 -30.49 -14.69 8.78
C PRO A 503 -30.99 -15.49 7.55
N CYS A 504 -31.48 -14.83 6.49
CA CYS A 504 -32.11 -15.51 5.34
C CYS A 504 -31.22 -15.71 4.09
N LEU A 505 -30.15 -14.92 3.89
CA LEU A 505 -29.39 -14.91 2.63
C LEU A 505 -28.27 -15.98 2.51
N ASP A 506 -27.67 -16.42 3.62
CA ASP A 506 -26.52 -17.35 3.55
C ASP A 506 -26.90 -18.79 3.18
N ARG A 507 -28.16 -19.19 3.35
CA ARG A 507 -28.59 -20.58 3.11
C ARG A 507 -28.54 -20.97 1.64
N VAL A 508 -28.79 -20.03 0.72
CA VAL A 508 -28.75 -20.26 -0.74
C VAL A 508 -27.30 -20.36 -1.26
N ARG A 509 -26.36 -19.58 -0.70
CA ARG A 509 -24.94 -19.60 -1.09
C ARG A 509 -24.24 -20.93 -0.82
N LEU A 510 -24.73 -21.72 0.15
CA LEU A 510 -24.10 -22.97 0.59
C LEU A 510 -24.46 -24.21 -0.23
N GLN A 511 -25.57 -24.23 -0.97
CA GLN A 511 -25.94 -25.38 -1.81
C GLN A 511 -25.18 -25.41 -3.15
N LEU A 512 -24.98 -24.26 -3.80
CA LEU A 512 -24.36 -24.18 -5.13
C LEU A 512 -22.86 -24.56 -5.17
N ARG A 513 -22.15 -24.54 -4.03
CA ARG A 513 -20.72 -24.89 -3.96
C ARG A 513 -20.41 -26.39 -3.82
N ARG A 514 -21.41 -27.27 -3.80
CA ARG A 514 -21.22 -28.73 -3.58
C ARG A 514 -21.18 -29.61 -4.84
N LEU A 515 -21.27 -29.05 -6.05
CA LEU A 515 -21.49 -29.82 -7.29
C LEU A 515 -20.32 -29.87 -8.29
N LEU A 516 -19.16 -29.25 -8.01
CA LEU A 516 -18.05 -29.14 -8.99
C LEU A 516 -16.66 -29.41 -8.35
N SER A 517 -16.41 -30.63 -7.88
CA SER A 517 -15.08 -31.04 -7.41
C SER A 517 -14.87 -32.57 -7.36
N SER A 518 -14.35 -33.20 -8.43
CA SER A 518 -13.95 -34.63 -8.41
C SER A 518 -13.05 -35.10 -9.58
N SER A 519 -11.74 -34.90 -9.49
CA SER A 519 -10.64 -35.69 -10.13
C SER A 519 -9.28 -35.15 -9.61
N VAL A 520 -8.40 -35.91 -8.93
CA VAL A 520 -7.59 -37.10 -9.32
C VAL A 520 -6.45 -36.72 -10.30
N GLN A 521 -5.15 -37.05 -10.12
CA GLN A 521 -4.30 -37.30 -8.93
C GLN A 521 -2.79 -37.26 -9.35
N HIS A 522 -1.86 -37.63 -8.47
CA HIS A 522 -0.39 -37.50 -8.60
C HIS A 522 0.31 -38.19 -9.80
N HIS A 523 1.45 -37.63 -10.22
CA HIS A 523 2.77 -38.28 -10.43
C HIS A 523 3.85 -37.19 -10.66
N SER A 524 5.18 -37.43 -10.64
CA SER A 524 6.06 -37.89 -9.53
C SER A 524 7.54 -37.74 -9.97
N THR A 525 8.42 -37.22 -9.09
CA THR A 525 9.91 -37.39 -9.06
C THR A 525 10.79 -37.22 -10.33
N VAL A 526 11.75 -36.28 -10.29
CA VAL A 526 13.10 -36.41 -10.90
C VAL A 526 14.15 -35.76 -9.97
N ASN A 527 15.32 -36.39 -9.83
CA ASN A 527 16.48 -35.87 -9.07
C ASN A 527 17.46 -35.11 -9.98
N THR A 528 18.09 -34.04 -9.48
CA THR A 528 19.45 -33.64 -9.91
C THR A 528 20.27 -33.02 -8.77
N SER A 529 21.47 -33.56 -8.62
CA SER A 529 22.61 -33.19 -7.76
C SER A 529 22.91 -31.69 -7.55
N ILE A 530 23.32 -31.36 -6.32
CA ILE A 530 24.02 -30.13 -5.92
C ILE A 530 25.52 -30.23 -6.28
N PRO A 531 26.14 -29.14 -6.76
CA PRO A 531 27.52 -28.79 -6.38
C PRO A 531 27.54 -27.62 -5.39
N SER A 532 28.43 -27.69 -4.40
CA SER A 532 28.49 -26.75 -3.27
C SER A 532 29.09 -25.38 -3.62
N PHE A 533 28.38 -24.31 -3.30
CA PHE A 533 28.97 -23.01 -3.00
C PHE A 533 28.40 -22.48 -1.68
N ILE A 534 29.25 -21.90 -0.83
CA ILE A 534 28.85 -21.29 0.44
C ILE A 534 28.18 -19.96 0.11
N SER A 535 26.87 -19.88 0.35
CA SER A 535 26.09 -18.65 0.12
C SER A 535 26.29 -17.68 1.29
N PRO A 536 26.46 -16.37 1.04
CA PRO A 536 26.24 -15.33 2.05
C PRO A 536 24.80 -15.42 2.60
N LEU A 537 24.58 -14.86 3.80
CA LEU A 537 23.26 -14.91 4.45
C LEU A 537 22.17 -14.31 3.56
N GLN A 538 21.10 -15.08 3.31
CA GLN A 538 19.90 -14.60 2.62
C GLN A 538 19.03 -13.78 3.57
N LEU A 539 19.37 -12.51 3.73
CA LEU A 539 18.49 -11.52 4.36
C LEU A 539 17.51 -10.94 3.33
N ASN A 540 16.24 -10.84 3.70
CA ASN A 540 15.16 -10.30 2.88
C ASN A 540 15.09 -8.77 3.03
N PRO A 541 15.39 -7.97 1.99
CA PRO A 541 15.56 -6.52 2.14
C PRO A 541 14.24 -5.72 2.23
N HIS A 542 13.08 -6.37 2.19
CA HIS A 542 11.76 -5.73 2.08
C HIS A 542 11.05 -5.48 3.42
N LEU A 543 11.80 -5.09 4.46
CA LEU A 543 11.27 -4.68 5.76
C LEU A 543 11.59 -3.19 5.99
N ILE A 544 10.56 -2.35 5.93
CA ILE A 544 10.66 -0.89 5.87
C ILE A 544 11.04 -0.28 7.23
N ASP A 545 11.96 0.70 7.20
CA ASP A 545 12.30 1.65 8.26
C ASP A 545 12.18 1.17 9.72
N ILE A 546 13.20 0.44 10.17
CA ILE A 546 14.23 0.98 11.09
C ILE A 546 15.31 -0.11 11.27
N LYS A 547 16.59 0.27 11.22
CA LYS A 547 17.70 -0.67 10.94
C LYS A 547 18.25 -1.31 12.21
N PHE A 548 17.48 -2.22 12.81
CA PHE A 548 17.83 -2.94 14.04
C PHE A 548 18.29 -4.39 13.83
N SER A 549 19.16 -4.85 14.73
CA SER A 549 19.68 -6.23 14.90
C SER A 549 18.72 -7.35 14.47
N ASP A 550 19.15 -8.18 13.51
CA ASP A 550 18.44 -9.26 12.82
C ASP A 550 17.27 -9.87 13.59
N ALA A 551 16.04 -9.55 13.20
CA ALA A 551 14.84 -10.08 13.83
C ALA A 551 14.67 -11.61 13.62
N VAL A 552 15.45 -12.21 12.72
CA VAL A 552 15.43 -13.64 12.37
C VAL A 552 16.87 -14.16 12.34
N VAL A 553 17.22 -15.05 13.27
CA VAL A 553 18.53 -15.74 13.32
C VAL A 553 18.33 -17.21 12.94
N THR A 554 19.06 -17.67 11.91
CA THR A 554 18.93 -19.04 11.38
C THR A 554 20.29 -19.70 11.14
N PHE A 555 20.39 -21.01 11.37
CA PHE A 555 21.66 -21.75 11.25
C PHE A 555 21.73 -22.62 9.99
N SER A 556 20.68 -22.65 9.17
CA SER A 556 20.68 -23.24 7.84
C SER A 556 19.57 -22.67 6.94
N ALA A 557 19.76 -22.73 5.62
CA ALA A 557 18.74 -22.33 4.64
C ALA A 557 17.48 -23.23 4.68
N ALA A 558 17.57 -24.43 5.26
CA ALA A 558 16.42 -25.28 5.53
C ALA A 558 15.59 -24.73 6.71
N GLU A 559 16.25 -24.38 7.83
CA GLU A 559 15.60 -23.76 9.00
C GLU A 559 14.92 -22.42 8.66
N ALA A 560 15.55 -21.59 7.82
CA ALA A 560 14.95 -20.35 7.32
C ALA A 560 13.62 -20.55 6.58
N ASN A 561 13.34 -21.78 6.11
CA ASN A 561 12.09 -22.16 5.44
C ASN A 561 11.05 -22.79 6.40
N TYR A 562 11.27 -22.80 7.72
CA TYR A 562 10.32 -23.32 8.72
C TYR A 562 9.30 -22.27 9.17
N SER A 563 9.62 -20.98 9.05
CA SER A 563 8.76 -19.87 9.49
C SER A 563 8.82 -18.70 8.52
N GLY A 564 7.88 -17.77 8.64
CA GLY A 564 8.00 -16.44 8.05
C GLY A 564 7.23 -15.40 8.87
N ALA A 565 7.61 -14.14 8.72
CA ALA A 565 7.13 -13.06 9.58
C ALA A 565 6.88 -11.75 8.83
N ALA A 566 6.00 -10.92 9.40
CA ALA A 566 5.80 -9.54 8.99
C ALA A 566 5.44 -8.69 10.21
N SER A 567 5.96 -7.47 10.27
CA SER A 567 5.55 -6.41 11.20
C SER A 567 5.27 -5.16 10.39
N ILE A 568 4.09 -4.55 10.56
CA ILE A 568 3.71 -3.30 9.90
C ILE A 568 3.10 -2.34 10.91
N ARG A 569 3.33 -1.04 10.74
CA ARG A 569 2.74 0.01 11.59
C ARG A 569 1.21 0.13 11.47
N GLY A 570 0.58 -0.60 10.55
CA GLY A 570 -0.80 -0.38 10.11
C GLY A 570 -1.03 1.08 9.75
N ILE A 571 -2.01 1.72 10.40
CA ILE A 571 -2.27 3.16 10.24
C ILE A 571 -1.64 4.05 11.31
N ARG A 572 -0.97 3.48 12.34
CA ARG A 572 -0.32 4.25 13.41
C ARG A 572 0.86 5.07 12.86
N ASN A 573 1.21 6.14 13.58
CA ASN A 573 2.34 7.03 13.22
C ASN A 573 3.72 6.37 13.42
N TYR A 574 3.81 5.39 14.33
CA TYR A 574 5.04 4.67 14.69
C TYR A 574 4.72 3.17 14.77
N ASN A 575 5.76 2.34 14.73
CA ASN A 575 5.65 0.90 15.01
C ASN A 575 6.24 0.63 16.40
N GLU A 576 5.38 0.42 17.39
CA GLU A 576 5.73 0.05 18.77
C GLU A 576 5.91 -1.49 18.91
N ASP A 577 5.40 -2.26 17.95
CA ASP A 577 5.66 -3.70 17.80
C ASP A 577 7.14 -4.05 17.57
N THR A 578 7.47 -5.29 17.91
CA THR A 578 8.60 -6.01 17.31
C THR A 578 8.39 -7.54 17.40
N TYR A 579 9.28 -8.31 16.77
CA TYR A 579 9.32 -9.76 16.87
C TYR A 579 10.75 -10.29 16.96
N ARG A 580 10.91 -11.57 17.30
CA ARG A 580 12.19 -12.30 17.28
C ARG A 580 11.97 -13.75 16.86
N ILE A 581 12.83 -14.24 15.98
CA ILE A 581 12.93 -15.66 15.59
C ILE A 581 14.36 -16.12 15.80
N ILE A 582 14.54 -17.28 16.44
CA ILE A 582 15.83 -18.00 16.51
C ILE A 582 15.54 -19.48 16.26
N THR A 583 16.08 -20.07 15.21
CA THR A 583 15.72 -21.45 14.80
C THR A 583 16.43 -22.54 15.61
N ASN A 584 17.48 -22.21 16.36
CA ASN A 584 18.13 -23.11 17.30
C ASN A 584 18.82 -22.31 18.42
N LEU A 585 18.26 -22.33 19.64
CA LEU A 585 18.80 -21.59 20.79
C LEU A 585 20.13 -22.17 21.30
N GLU A 586 20.37 -23.45 21.12
CA GLU A 586 21.59 -24.16 21.56
C GLU A 586 22.81 -23.73 20.72
N LYS A 587 22.67 -23.67 19.39
CA LYS A 587 23.64 -23.11 18.44
C LYS A 587 23.84 -21.61 18.65
N TYR A 588 22.76 -20.87 18.96
CA TYR A 588 22.86 -19.47 19.33
C TYR A 588 23.74 -19.28 20.58
N ARG A 589 23.47 -20.01 21.67
CA ARG A 589 24.29 -20.01 22.89
C ARG A 589 25.76 -20.36 22.62
N ALA A 590 26.00 -21.43 21.84
CA ALA A 590 27.34 -21.88 21.50
C ALA A 590 28.13 -20.80 20.73
N GLY A 591 27.50 -20.12 19.80
CA GLY A 591 28.10 -19.01 19.04
C GLY A 591 28.49 -17.80 19.89
N LEU A 592 27.66 -17.42 20.88
CA LEU A 592 27.98 -16.33 21.82
C LEU A 592 29.19 -16.63 22.70
N VAL A 593 29.41 -17.91 23.04
CA VAL A 593 30.60 -18.38 23.78
C VAL A 593 31.87 -18.28 22.92
N VAL A 594 31.78 -18.59 21.61
CA VAL A 594 32.90 -18.44 20.67
C VAL A 594 33.27 -16.98 20.46
N ALA A 595 32.29 -16.09 20.34
CA ALA A 595 32.51 -14.67 20.09
C ALA A 595 33.22 -13.95 21.27
N HIS A 596 32.94 -14.35 22.53
CA HIS A 596 33.41 -13.62 23.71
C HIS A 596 33.93 -14.52 24.85
N PRO A 597 35.02 -15.28 24.61
CA PRO A 597 35.52 -16.29 25.55
C PRO A 597 35.89 -15.74 26.93
N ASP A 598 36.46 -14.53 27.01
CA ASP A 598 36.84 -13.89 28.28
C ASP A 598 35.64 -13.51 29.17
N LYS A 599 34.42 -13.53 28.61
CA LYS A 599 33.15 -13.31 29.31
C LYS A 599 32.29 -14.57 29.42
N ALA A 600 32.77 -15.71 28.90
CA ALA A 600 31.98 -16.92 28.74
C ALA A 600 31.98 -17.86 29.96
N GLN A 601 32.64 -17.49 31.07
CA GLN A 601 32.76 -18.36 32.25
C GLN A 601 31.42 -18.56 32.99
N SER A 602 30.41 -17.72 32.73
CA SER A 602 29.03 -17.96 33.16
C SER A 602 28.01 -17.34 32.19
N PRO A 603 27.10 -18.13 31.58
CA PRO A 603 25.96 -17.60 30.84
C PRO A 603 25.08 -16.65 31.68
N THR A 604 25.03 -16.86 33.00
CA THR A 604 24.31 -15.98 33.93
C THR A 604 24.98 -14.63 34.08
N GLU A 605 26.32 -14.55 34.09
CA GLU A 605 27.05 -13.28 34.09
C GLU A 605 26.92 -12.55 32.74
N LEU A 606 26.93 -13.31 31.65
CA LEU A 606 26.76 -12.84 30.27
C LEU A 606 25.38 -12.17 30.08
N VAL A 607 24.30 -12.77 30.62
CA VAL A 607 22.97 -12.15 30.66
C VAL A 607 22.92 -10.95 31.60
N ASN A 608 23.52 -11.05 32.78
CA ASN A 608 23.62 -9.93 33.72
C ASN A 608 24.42 -8.75 33.13
N PHE A 609 25.38 -8.99 32.24
CA PHE A 609 26.15 -7.96 31.56
C PHE A 609 25.26 -7.14 30.63
N PHE A 610 24.44 -7.78 29.80
CA PHE A 610 23.52 -7.05 28.92
C PHE A 610 22.38 -6.35 29.66
N ALA A 611 21.86 -6.98 30.72
CA ALA A 611 20.87 -6.38 31.61
C ALA A 611 21.36 -5.08 32.29
N LYS A 612 22.67 -4.98 32.55
CA LYS A 612 23.31 -3.85 33.27
C LYS A 612 24.05 -2.89 32.35
N SER A 613 24.37 -3.30 31.12
CA SER A 613 24.89 -2.41 30.09
C SER A 613 23.82 -1.38 29.74
N SER A 614 24.18 -0.10 29.70
CA SER A 614 23.24 0.98 29.39
C SER A 614 22.88 0.95 27.91
N ILE A 615 21.80 0.24 27.54
CA ILE A 615 21.31 0.03 26.17
C ILE A 615 20.67 1.31 25.55
N PHE A 616 21.27 2.46 25.81
CA PHE A 616 20.82 3.80 25.39
C PHE A 616 21.80 4.48 24.43
N ASP A 617 22.90 3.81 24.11
CA ASP A 617 23.65 4.07 22.88
C ASP A 617 22.69 3.97 21.67
N SER A 618 22.85 4.85 20.68
CA SER A 618 21.96 4.91 19.52
C SER A 618 22.11 3.66 18.62
N GLU A 619 21.16 3.49 17.70
CA GLU A 619 21.05 2.27 16.88
C GLU A 619 22.34 1.90 16.14
N ASP A 620 23.15 2.88 15.75
CA ASP A 620 24.39 2.68 15.00
C ASP A 620 25.58 2.38 15.93
N VAL A 621 25.64 3.04 17.09
CA VAL A 621 26.64 2.75 18.13
C VAL A 621 26.46 1.32 18.65
N LEU A 622 25.22 0.81 18.77
CA LEU A 622 24.96 -0.58 19.13
C LEU A 622 25.40 -1.59 18.04
N LYS A 623 25.36 -1.22 16.76
CA LYS A 623 25.90 -2.06 15.67
C LYS A 623 27.43 -2.14 15.75
N GLU A 624 28.10 -0.99 15.82
CA GLU A 624 29.57 -0.93 15.82
C GLU A 624 30.22 -1.57 17.05
N LYS A 625 29.52 -1.59 18.19
CA LYS A 625 30.09 -1.93 19.51
C LYS A 625 29.75 -3.34 20.00
N TYR A 626 28.74 -3.99 19.41
CA TYR A 626 28.21 -5.28 19.91
C TYR A 626 27.74 -6.27 18.82
N ALA A 627 28.07 -6.08 17.52
CA ALA A 627 27.61 -6.94 16.42
C ALA A 627 27.76 -8.46 16.68
N ASP A 628 28.91 -8.85 17.20
CA ASP A 628 29.32 -10.24 17.48
C ASP A 628 28.36 -10.99 18.43
N TRP A 629 27.60 -10.26 19.27
CA TRP A 629 26.58 -10.81 20.17
C TRP A 629 25.23 -11.12 19.49
N PHE A 630 25.06 -10.76 18.22
CA PHE A 630 23.81 -10.91 17.49
C PHE A 630 23.88 -11.93 16.35
N ILE A 631 25.06 -12.09 15.74
CA ILE A 631 25.32 -13.06 14.66
C ILE A 631 26.66 -13.76 14.94
N PRO A 632 26.67 -15.02 15.40
CA PRO A 632 27.92 -15.78 15.52
C PRO A 632 28.59 -15.97 14.15
N THR A 633 29.85 -15.55 14.06
CA THR A 633 30.67 -15.66 12.83
C THR A 633 31.13 -17.10 12.55
N GLU A 634 31.27 -17.92 13.60
CA GLU A 634 31.54 -19.35 13.50
C GLU A 634 30.52 -20.17 14.30
N ILE A 635 30.03 -21.26 13.71
CA ILE A 635 29.10 -22.21 14.34
C ILE A 635 29.89 -23.50 14.64
N PRO A 636 30.01 -23.92 15.91
CA PRO A 636 30.65 -25.19 16.26
C PRO A 636 29.97 -26.38 15.58
N LYS A 637 30.77 -27.28 14.98
CA LYS A 637 30.26 -28.43 14.20
C LYS A 637 29.55 -29.48 15.06
N ASP A 638 29.89 -29.56 16.34
CA ASP A 638 29.50 -30.65 17.24
C ASP A 638 28.51 -30.21 18.34
N SER A 639 27.64 -29.23 18.05
CA SER A 639 26.49 -28.93 18.91
C SER A 639 25.49 -30.09 18.82
N LYS A 640 25.20 -30.75 19.95
CA LYS A 640 24.27 -31.89 20.04
C LYS A 640 22.91 -31.63 19.38
N ASP A 641 22.28 -32.73 19.00
CA ASP A 641 20.94 -33.03 18.47
C ASP A 641 19.73 -32.32 19.14
N GLU A 642 19.95 -31.45 20.14
CA GLU A 642 18.92 -30.64 20.78
C GLU A 642 18.68 -29.36 19.96
N CYS A 643 17.52 -29.26 19.32
CA CYS A 643 17.10 -28.07 18.58
C CYS A 643 15.86 -27.44 19.21
N THR A 644 16.06 -26.27 19.81
CA THR A 644 14.98 -25.46 20.38
C THR A 644 14.74 -24.22 19.52
N GLN A 645 13.57 -24.17 18.90
CA GLN A 645 13.14 -23.01 18.11
C GLN A 645 12.42 -22.03 19.03
N PHE A 646 12.70 -20.73 18.85
CA PHE A 646 12.12 -19.62 19.58
C PHE A 646 11.42 -18.66 18.62
N TYR A 647 10.17 -18.34 18.91
CA TYR A 647 9.36 -17.36 18.19
C TYR A 647 8.68 -16.42 19.19
N GLY A 648 8.94 -15.12 19.10
CA GLY A 648 8.34 -14.12 19.98
C GLY A 648 7.72 -12.97 19.20
N VAL A 649 6.50 -12.56 19.61
CA VAL A 649 5.82 -11.36 19.13
C VAL A 649 5.54 -10.47 20.34
N TYR A 650 5.82 -9.17 20.21
CA TYR A 650 5.83 -8.23 21.31
C TYR A 650 5.13 -6.93 20.88
N ASP A 651 3.93 -6.72 21.40
CA ASP A 651 3.16 -5.47 21.25
C ASP A 651 3.72 -4.43 22.22
N GLY A 652 3.97 -3.19 21.78
CA GLY A 652 4.58 -2.15 22.59
C GLY A 652 3.62 -1.00 22.85
N HIS A 653 3.59 -0.48 24.08
CA HIS A 653 2.71 0.65 24.41
C HIS A 653 3.42 1.75 25.21
N ALA A 654 3.10 3.01 24.88
CA ALA A 654 3.75 4.21 25.43
C ALA A 654 5.27 4.30 25.19
N GLY A 655 5.75 3.60 24.15
CA GLY A 655 7.12 3.58 23.68
C GLY A 655 7.60 2.16 23.31
N ARG A 656 8.32 2.05 22.20
CA ARG A 656 8.91 0.78 21.69
C ARG A 656 9.98 0.17 22.61
N ARG A 657 10.45 0.84 23.68
CA ARG A 657 11.65 0.39 24.42
C ARG A 657 11.44 -0.95 25.10
N CYS A 658 10.26 -1.18 25.65
CA CYS A 658 9.94 -2.42 26.36
C CYS A 658 9.94 -3.62 25.39
N SER A 659 9.13 -3.56 24.32
CA SER A 659 9.06 -4.60 23.27
C SER A 659 10.44 -4.88 22.64
N ALA A 660 11.20 -3.82 22.34
CA ALA A 660 12.56 -3.89 21.79
C ALA A 660 13.59 -4.55 22.73
N ILE A 661 13.43 -4.44 24.05
CA ILE A 661 14.30 -5.10 25.05
C ILE A 661 13.91 -6.57 25.16
N ILE A 662 12.62 -6.90 25.26
CA ILE A 662 12.16 -8.29 25.42
C ILE A 662 12.61 -9.15 24.24
N ALA A 663 12.47 -8.65 23.01
CA ALA A 663 12.89 -9.33 21.78
C ALA A 663 14.39 -9.69 21.72
N ARG A 664 15.24 -9.06 22.54
CA ARG A 664 16.69 -9.30 22.60
C ARG A 664 17.10 -10.08 23.84
N ALA A 665 16.59 -9.68 24.99
CA ALA A 665 16.99 -10.24 26.27
C ALA A 665 16.29 -11.57 26.59
N LEU A 666 15.01 -11.75 26.25
CA LEU A 666 14.25 -12.94 26.67
C LEU A 666 14.86 -14.27 26.21
N PRO A 667 15.32 -14.45 24.94
CA PRO A 667 16.00 -15.68 24.52
C PRO A 667 17.24 -15.99 25.36
N LEU A 668 17.97 -14.94 25.78
CA LEU A 668 19.17 -15.07 26.59
C LEU A 668 18.81 -15.39 28.05
N CYS A 669 17.77 -14.76 28.62
CA CYS A 669 17.26 -15.07 29.96
C CYS A 669 16.86 -16.54 30.08
N LEU A 670 16.19 -17.12 29.08
CA LEU A 670 15.90 -18.56 29.05
C LEU A 670 17.19 -19.39 29.07
N LEU A 671 18.19 -19.03 28.27
CA LEU A 671 19.49 -19.72 28.21
C LEU A 671 20.36 -19.56 29.48
N ALA A 672 20.09 -18.55 30.32
CA ALA A 672 20.76 -18.37 31.61
C ALA A 672 20.13 -19.18 32.76
N CYS A 673 18.83 -19.50 32.67
CA CYS A 673 18.16 -20.43 33.58
C CYS A 673 18.51 -21.90 33.22
N ASP A 674 19.79 -22.23 33.05
CA ASP A 674 20.24 -23.46 32.36
C ASP A 674 19.64 -24.77 32.91
N ASN A 675 19.52 -24.85 34.24
CA ASN A 675 18.94 -25.99 34.94
C ASN A 675 17.44 -26.18 34.60
N GLU A 676 16.68 -25.10 34.56
CA GLU A 676 15.26 -25.07 34.19
C GLU A 676 15.10 -25.22 32.67
N PHE A 677 15.92 -24.53 31.88
CA PHE A 677 15.94 -24.60 30.42
C PHE A 677 16.11 -26.05 29.91
N GLN A 678 16.92 -26.85 30.61
CA GLN A 678 17.13 -28.26 30.30
C GLN A 678 16.03 -29.18 30.83
N LYS A 679 15.45 -28.91 32.00
CA LYS A 679 14.55 -29.87 32.70
C LYS A 679 13.06 -29.51 32.64
N ASP A 680 12.73 -28.23 32.69
CA ASP A 680 11.37 -27.70 32.73
C ASP A 680 11.30 -26.34 32.00
N LEU A 681 11.07 -26.41 30.69
CA LEU A 681 10.84 -25.22 29.86
C LEU A 681 9.64 -24.37 30.31
N THR A 682 8.65 -24.96 31.01
CA THR A 682 7.50 -24.21 31.53
C THR A 682 7.92 -23.32 32.70
N GLN A 683 8.69 -23.85 33.65
CA GLN A 683 9.26 -23.03 34.72
C GLN A 683 10.32 -22.06 34.20
N CYS A 684 11.15 -22.47 33.23
CA CYS A 684 12.11 -21.59 32.57
C CYS A 684 11.45 -20.35 31.94
N LEU A 685 10.34 -20.54 31.20
CA LEU A 685 9.57 -19.44 30.61
C LEU A 685 9.00 -18.50 31.68
N LYS A 686 8.50 -19.05 32.81
CA LYS A 686 8.02 -18.23 33.94
C LYS A 686 9.13 -17.41 34.58
N THR A 687 10.22 -18.06 34.98
CA THR A 687 11.37 -17.40 35.62
C THR A 687 11.98 -16.34 34.71
N GLY A 688 12.27 -16.69 33.44
CA GLY A 688 12.89 -15.79 32.47
C GLY A 688 12.07 -14.54 32.17
N CYS A 689 10.73 -14.64 32.11
CA CYS A 689 9.86 -13.47 31.97
C CYS A 689 9.86 -12.58 33.22
N LEU A 690 9.73 -13.18 34.41
CA LEU A 690 9.66 -12.44 35.67
C LEU A 690 10.98 -11.73 36.02
N ASP A 691 12.11 -12.40 35.80
CA ASP A 691 13.44 -11.80 36.03
C ASP A 691 13.70 -10.65 35.05
N LEU A 692 13.31 -10.79 33.78
CA LEU A 692 13.48 -9.74 32.77
C LEU A 692 12.56 -8.54 33.02
N ASP A 693 11.30 -8.78 33.42
CA ASP A 693 10.39 -7.71 33.83
C ASP A 693 10.93 -6.92 35.01
N LYS A 694 11.47 -7.60 36.03
CA LYS A 694 12.14 -6.94 37.16
C LYS A 694 13.30 -6.06 36.70
N GLN A 695 14.18 -6.56 35.82
CA GLN A 695 15.30 -5.79 35.26
C GLN A 695 14.80 -4.55 34.50
N PHE A 696 13.74 -4.68 33.71
CA PHE A 696 13.13 -3.56 33.00
C PHE A 696 12.44 -2.57 33.96
N LEU A 697 11.89 -3.01 35.09
CA LEU A 697 11.28 -2.14 36.10
C LEU A 697 12.32 -1.33 36.88
N ASP A 698 13.44 -1.94 37.26
CA ASP A 698 14.58 -1.24 37.86
C ASP A 698 15.10 -0.14 36.90
N LEU A 699 15.19 -0.46 35.60
CA LEU A 699 15.55 0.45 34.52
C LEU A 699 14.54 1.60 34.34
N ALA A 700 13.24 1.28 34.32
CA ALA A 700 12.17 2.26 34.19
C ALA A 700 12.11 3.20 35.39
N ALA A 701 12.36 2.70 36.61
CA ALA A 701 12.43 3.50 37.82
C ALA A 701 13.62 4.47 37.80
N ALA A 702 14.78 4.02 37.32
CA ALA A 702 15.99 4.85 37.23
C ALA A 702 15.88 6.00 36.21
N GLN A 703 15.04 5.86 35.18
CA GLN A 703 14.95 6.83 34.08
C GLN A 703 13.55 7.48 33.90
N GLY A 704 12.56 7.13 34.72
CA GLY A 704 11.20 7.64 34.61
C GLY A 704 10.43 7.15 33.37
N LEU A 705 10.80 5.98 32.84
CA LEU A 705 10.14 5.38 31.68
C LEU A 705 8.70 4.96 32.01
N LYS A 706 7.85 4.93 30.99
CA LYS A 706 6.43 4.55 31.09
C LYS A 706 6.02 3.48 30.08
N ASP A 707 6.96 3.08 29.22
CA ASP A 707 6.82 2.02 28.25
C ASP A 707 6.40 0.72 28.95
N GLY A 708 5.49 -0.02 28.32
CA GLY A 708 5.18 -1.40 28.64
C GLY A 708 5.07 -2.22 27.37
N SER A 709 4.89 -3.52 27.51
CA SER A 709 4.75 -4.40 26.35
C SER A 709 4.01 -5.69 26.71
N THR A 710 3.13 -6.12 25.81
CA THR A 710 2.60 -7.48 25.81
C THR A 710 3.63 -8.41 25.16
N ALA A 711 3.63 -9.69 25.53
CA ALA A 711 4.53 -10.67 24.96
C ALA A 711 3.82 -12.00 24.80
N ILE A 712 3.94 -12.58 23.61
CA ILE A 712 3.70 -14.00 23.41
C ILE A 712 4.96 -14.68 22.87
N THR A 713 5.38 -15.73 23.56
CA THR A 713 6.59 -16.49 23.23
C THR A 713 6.22 -17.95 23.03
N VAL A 714 6.55 -18.47 21.85
CA VAL A 714 6.38 -19.86 21.46
C VAL A 714 7.75 -20.52 21.35
N VAL A 715 7.97 -21.56 22.15
CA VAL A 715 9.18 -22.39 22.12
C VAL A 715 8.81 -23.79 21.63
N ILE A 716 9.57 -24.33 20.68
CA ILE A 716 9.36 -25.68 20.14
C ILE A 716 10.61 -26.52 20.39
N ARG A 717 10.44 -27.64 21.12
CA ARG A 717 11.48 -28.65 21.38
C ARG A 717 10.82 -30.03 21.47
N ASN A 718 11.44 -31.07 20.91
CA ASN A 718 11.06 -32.49 21.07
C ASN A 718 9.56 -32.76 20.85
N ASN A 719 9.02 -32.28 19.71
CA ASN A 719 7.60 -32.31 19.33
C ASN A 719 6.61 -31.67 20.33
N LYS A 720 7.08 -30.88 21.29
CA LYS A 720 6.27 -30.06 22.20
C LYS A 720 6.37 -28.58 21.83
N VAL A 721 5.23 -27.92 21.86
CA VAL A 721 5.07 -26.48 21.69
C VAL A 721 4.69 -25.90 23.05
N TYR A 722 5.54 -25.04 23.60
CA TYR A 722 5.33 -24.29 24.82
C TYR A 722 4.92 -22.87 24.44
N VAL A 723 3.81 -22.35 24.97
CA VAL A 723 3.33 -20.99 24.68
C VAL A 723 3.18 -20.22 25.98
N ALA A 724 4.05 -19.24 26.20
CA ALA A 724 3.98 -18.29 27.31
C ALA A 724 3.28 -17.01 26.85
N ASN A 725 2.17 -16.64 27.48
CA ASN A 725 1.40 -15.43 27.14
C ASN A 725 1.32 -14.43 28.30
N ILE A 726 1.60 -13.16 27.99
CA ILE A 726 1.55 -11.98 28.87
C ILE A 726 0.83 -10.87 28.08
N GLY A 727 -0.47 -10.70 28.32
CA GLY A 727 -1.34 -9.75 27.62
C GLY A 727 -2.28 -10.44 26.62
N ASP A 728 -2.53 -9.77 25.49
CA ASP A 728 -3.56 -10.08 24.50
C ASP A 728 -3.06 -10.32 23.07
N CYS A 729 -1.74 -10.33 22.88
CA CYS A 729 -1.15 -11.16 21.83
C CYS A 729 -1.73 -12.59 21.88
N ARG A 730 -1.94 -13.22 20.71
CA ARG A 730 -2.52 -14.57 20.64
C ARG A 730 -1.74 -15.49 19.70
N ALA A 731 -1.67 -16.76 20.08
CA ALA A 731 -1.17 -17.84 19.25
C ALA A 731 -2.24 -18.90 19.05
N ILE A 732 -2.32 -19.43 17.82
CA ILE A 732 -3.25 -20.49 17.42
C ILE A 732 -2.50 -21.63 16.72
N MET A 733 -2.98 -22.86 16.89
CA MET A 733 -2.65 -23.99 16.05
C MET A 733 -3.70 -24.14 14.95
N VAL A 734 -3.24 -24.30 13.71
CA VAL A 734 -4.04 -24.66 12.54
C VAL A 734 -3.66 -26.08 12.13
N SER A 735 -4.62 -26.99 12.20
CA SER A 735 -4.50 -28.40 11.80
C SER A 735 -5.41 -28.64 10.58
N PHE A 736 -5.04 -29.56 9.69
CA PHE A 736 -5.91 -29.96 8.56
C PHE A 736 -6.35 -31.41 8.70
N GLU A 737 -7.66 -31.66 8.55
CA GLU A 737 -8.20 -33.02 8.39
C GLU A 737 -7.58 -33.69 7.15
N PRO A 738 -7.02 -34.92 7.25
CA PRO A 738 -6.24 -35.53 6.16
C PRO A 738 -6.97 -35.71 4.82
N ILE A 739 -8.30 -35.91 4.86
CA ILE A 739 -9.11 -36.22 3.67
C ILE A 739 -9.84 -34.98 3.14
N THR A 740 -10.51 -34.23 4.01
CA THR A 740 -11.32 -33.06 3.62
C THR A 740 -10.47 -31.78 3.46
N MET A 741 -9.23 -31.80 3.95
CA MET A 741 -8.36 -30.64 4.16
C MET A 741 -9.05 -29.49 4.93
N VAL A 742 -10.12 -29.75 5.70
CA VAL A 742 -10.78 -28.72 6.50
C VAL A 742 -9.82 -28.23 7.59
N SER A 743 -9.68 -26.90 7.69
CA SER A 743 -8.90 -26.23 8.72
C SER A 743 -9.63 -26.29 10.04
N LYS A 744 -9.08 -27.04 11.00
CA LYS A 744 -9.46 -26.98 12.41
C LYS A 744 -8.49 -26.06 13.13
N VAL A 745 -9.01 -25.15 13.94
CA VAL A 745 -8.19 -24.19 14.70
C VAL A 745 -8.34 -24.45 16.20
N ARG A 746 -7.26 -24.25 16.94
CA ARG A 746 -7.24 -24.30 18.41
C ARG A 746 -6.39 -23.15 18.94
N ALA A 747 -6.95 -22.33 19.84
CA ALA A 747 -6.16 -21.35 20.58
C ALA A 747 -5.09 -22.05 21.44
N LEU A 748 -3.87 -21.50 21.45
CA LEU A 748 -2.75 -21.95 22.29
C LEU A 748 -2.57 -21.05 23.52
N SER A 749 -2.89 -19.76 23.39
CA SER A 749 -3.00 -18.82 24.51
C SER A 749 -4.45 -18.39 24.74
N THR A 750 -4.69 -17.63 25.81
CA THR A 750 -5.94 -16.92 26.08
C THR A 750 -5.59 -15.48 26.49
N ASP A 751 -6.28 -14.52 25.91
CA ASP A 751 -6.03 -13.09 26.08
C ASP A 751 -6.31 -12.65 27.53
N GLN A 752 -5.33 -12.02 28.17
CA GLN A 752 -5.43 -11.51 29.53
C GLN A 752 -6.00 -10.07 29.53
N LYS A 753 -7.17 -9.89 28.89
CA LYS A 753 -7.92 -8.62 28.92
C LYS A 753 -8.49 -8.39 30.35
N PRO A 754 -8.58 -7.14 30.88
CA PRO A 754 -8.95 -6.83 32.27
C PRO A 754 -10.30 -7.35 32.77
N HIS A 755 -11.22 -7.69 31.87
CA HIS A 755 -12.56 -8.17 32.22
C HIS A 755 -12.66 -9.70 32.30
N SER A 756 -11.60 -10.43 31.96
CA SER A 756 -11.51 -11.90 32.15
C SER A 756 -11.70 -12.25 33.63
N PRO A 757 -12.54 -13.23 34.01
CA PRO A 757 -12.96 -13.42 35.41
C PRO A 757 -11.82 -13.60 36.43
N SER A 758 -10.77 -14.34 36.06
CA SER A 758 -9.56 -14.53 36.88
C SER A 758 -8.78 -13.22 37.06
N GLU A 759 -8.48 -12.54 35.95
CA GLU A 759 -7.71 -11.30 35.96
C GLU A 759 -8.45 -10.17 36.67
N LYS A 760 -9.76 -10.02 36.46
CA LYS A 760 -10.59 -9.07 37.18
C LYS A 760 -10.54 -9.32 38.69
N CYS A 761 -10.75 -10.57 39.11
CA CYS A 761 -10.67 -10.95 40.53
C CYS A 761 -9.29 -10.65 41.13
N ARG A 762 -8.21 -10.93 40.38
CA ARG A 762 -6.81 -10.62 40.78
C ARG A 762 -6.57 -9.12 40.92
N ILE A 763 -7.05 -8.31 39.97
CA ILE A 763 -6.94 -6.83 39.98
C ILE A 763 -7.72 -6.25 41.17
N GLU A 764 -8.95 -6.69 41.41
CA GLU A 764 -9.81 -6.21 42.49
C GLU A 764 -9.28 -6.65 43.87
N ALA A 765 -8.76 -7.87 44.00
CA ALA A 765 -8.07 -8.35 45.20
C ALA A 765 -6.77 -7.58 45.50
N ALA A 766 -6.05 -7.12 44.47
CA ALA A 766 -4.91 -6.21 44.63
C ALA A 766 -5.32 -4.78 45.03
N GLY A 767 -6.61 -4.45 45.04
CA GLY A 767 -7.17 -3.13 45.35
C GLY A 767 -7.25 -2.18 44.15
N GLY A 768 -7.18 -2.71 42.92
CA GLY A 768 -7.46 -1.99 41.69
C GLY A 768 -8.94 -2.08 41.30
N ILE A 769 -9.31 -1.44 40.20
CA ILE A 769 -10.66 -1.49 39.63
C ILE A 769 -10.60 -1.73 38.12
N VAL A 770 -11.62 -2.37 37.56
CA VAL A 770 -11.78 -2.54 36.11
C VAL A 770 -12.92 -1.64 35.64
N LEU A 771 -12.59 -0.59 34.87
CA LEU A 771 -13.54 0.39 34.38
C LEU A 771 -13.78 0.20 32.88
N ASN A 772 -15.05 0.17 32.46
CA ASN A 772 -15.38 0.27 31.04
C ASN A 772 -15.36 1.74 30.61
N ILE A 773 -14.50 2.08 29.64
CA ILE A 773 -14.36 3.43 29.09
C ILE A 773 -14.51 3.31 27.57
N HIS A 774 -15.59 3.90 27.04
CA HIS A 774 -15.96 3.84 25.61
C HIS A 774 -16.00 2.40 25.05
N GLY A 775 -16.52 1.45 25.81
CA GLY A 775 -16.60 0.03 25.44
C GLY A 775 -15.41 -0.81 25.88
N ILE A 776 -14.23 -0.20 26.06
CA ILE A 776 -12.98 -0.90 26.40
C ILE A 776 -12.83 -1.02 27.92
N ASN A 777 -12.63 -2.24 28.43
CA ASN A 777 -12.39 -2.51 29.84
C ASN A 777 -10.91 -2.25 30.19
N ARG A 778 -10.64 -1.32 31.11
CA ARG A 778 -9.29 -0.85 31.45
C ARG A 778 -8.98 -0.94 32.95
N VAL A 779 -7.76 -1.35 33.29
CA VAL A 779 -7.25 -1.38 34.67
C VAL A 779 -7.08 0.05 35.17
N ASN A 780 -7.77 0.39 36.25
CA ASN A 780 -7.90 1.74 36.81
C ASN A 780 -8.31 2.81 35.77
N GLY A 781 -8.99 2.41 34.70
CA GLY A 781 -9.35 3.28 33.57
C GLY A 781 -8.20 3.59 32.60
N LEU A 782 -7.01 3.03 32.80
CA LEU A 782 -5.80 3.36 32.02
C LEU A 782 -5.47 2.28 30.98
N LEU A 783 -4.96 1.13 31.40
CA LEU A 783 -4.39 0.11 30.52
C LEU A 783 -5.42 -0.94 30.08
N ALA A 784 -5.39 -1.35 28.81
CA ALA A 784 -6.37 -2.27 28.21
C ALA A 784 -6.01 -3.77 28.34
N VAL A 785 -4.83 -4.08 28.90
CA VAL A 785 -4.40 -5.44 29.31
C VAL A 785 -4.36 -5.58 30.83
N ALA A 786 -4.46 -6.81 31.33
CA ALA A 786 -4.28 -7.14 32.75
C ALA A 786 -2.84 -7.57 33.09
N ARG A 787 -2.06 -7.99 32.10
CA ARG A 787 -0.68 -8.46 32.23
C ARG A 787 0.19 -7.85 31.13
N ALA A 788 1.40 -7.44 31.49
CA ALA A 788 2.38 -6.80 30.63
C ALA A 788 3.76 -6.81 31.30
N PHE A 789 4.82 -6.75 30.49
CA PHE A 789 6.14 -6.27 30.91
C PHE A 789 6.10 -4.75 31.12
N GLY A 790 6.90 -4.23 32.05
CA GLY A 790 6.94 -2.79 32.33
C GLY A 790 5.70 -2.32 33.08
N ASP A 791 5.13 -1.17 32.70
CA ASP A 791 4.00 -0.54 33.40
C ASP A 791 4.27 -0.26 34.89
N LEU A 792 5.44 0.30 35.21
CA LEU A 792 5.91 0.56 36.59
C LEU A 792 4.84 1.21 37.49
N GLY A 793 4.13 2.23 36.99
CA GLY A 793 3.08 2.93 37.72
C GLY A 793 1.80 2.11 37.99
N LEU A 794 1.65 0.94 37.35
CA LEU A 794 0.50 0.04 37.48
C LEU A 794 0.89 -1.36 37.98
N LYS A 795 2.16 -1.64 38.29
CA LYS A 795 2.66 -3.01 38.57
C LYS A 795 2.02 -3.73 39.77
N ARG A 796 1.36 -2.99 40.66
CA ARG A 796 0.51 -3.57 41.71
C ARG A 796 -0.69 -4.37 41.15
N TYR A 797 -1.14 -4.03 39.94
CA TYR A 797 -2.33 -4.56 39.29
C TYR A 797 -1.97 -5.30 37.97
N ILE A 798 -0.92 -4.85 37.28
CA ILE A 798 -0.37 -5.43 36.05
C ILE A 798 0.84 -6.30 36.41
N ILE A 799 0.82 -7.58 36.04
CA ILE A 799 1.92 -8.53 36.32
C ILE A 799 2.51 -9.06 35.02
N ALA A 800 3.78 -9.49 35.05
CA ALA A 800 4.46 -10.14 33.92
C ALA A 800 4.58 -11.67 34.09
N GLU A 801 3.78 -12.31 34.96
CA GLU A 801 3.75 -13.77 35.03
C GLU A 801 3.04 -14.34 33.79
N PRO A 802 3.70 -15.17 32.98
CA PRO A 802 3.06 -15.77 31.82
C PRO A 802 2.13 -16.91 32.23
N ASP A 803 0.95 -16.95 31.61
CA ASP A 803 0.22 -18.21 31.51
C ASP A 803 0.95 -19.06 30.46
N VAL A 804 1.50 -20.20 30.87
CA VAL A 804 2.24 -21.11 30.01
C VAL A 804 1.39 -22.33 29.69
N THR A 805 1.09 -22.55 28.42
CA THR A 805 0.44 -23.78 27.93
C THR A 805 1.45 -24.68 27.23
N VAL A 806 1.17 -25.99 27.18
CA VAL A 806 2.00 -26.98 26.48
C VAL A 806 1.12 -27.82 25.57
N HIS A 807 1.57 -28.04 24.34
CA HIS A 807 0.90 -28.85 23.32
C HIS A 807 1.87 -29.85 22.70
N CYS A 808 1.54 -31.14 22.72
CA CYS A 808 2.26 -32.15 21.96
C CYS A 808 1.74 -32.13 20.51
N LEU A 809 2.61 -31.93 19.53
CA LEU A 809 2.24 -31.87 18.10
C LEU A 809 1.52 -33.16 17.68
N GLN A 810 0.28 -33.00 17.19
CA GLN A 810 -0.54 -34.08 16.65
C GLN A 810 -0.32 -34.20 15.15
N GLU A 811 -0.45 -35.39 14.57
CA GLU A 811 -0.15 -35.67 13.14
C GLU A 811 -0.74 -34.64 12.17
N ASN A 812 -2.01 -34.27 12.39
CA ASN A 812 -2.77 -33.34 11.55
C ASN A 812 -2.34 -31.86 11.66
N ASP A 813 -1.65 -31.45 12.73
CA ASP A 813 -1.17 -30.08 12.92
C ASP A 813 -0.32 -29.60 11.73
N ALA A 814 -0.48 -28.35 11.33
CA ALA A 814 0.10 -27.81 10.11
C ALA A 814 0.89 -26.52 10.33
N PHE A 815 0.25 -25.54 10.96
CA PHE A 815 0.85 -24.22 11.19
C PHE A 815 0.53 -23.69 12.58
N ILE A 816 1.48 -22.99 13.19
CA ILE A 816 1.22 -22.06 14.29
C ILE A 816 1.16 -20.66 13.70
N VAL A 817 0.17 -19.86 14.08
CA VAL A 817 0.14 -18.42 13.81
C VAL A 817 0.20 -17.68 15.13
N ILE A 818 1.07 -16.68 15.22
CA ILE A 818 1.37 -15.88 16.41
C ILE A 818 1.23 -14.42 16.00
N ALA A 819 0.43 -13.59 16.69
CA ALA A 819 0.29 -12.17 16.31
C ALA A 819 -0.14 -11.24 17.47
N THR A 820 0.05 -9.93 17.26
CA THR A 820 -0.49 -8.82 18.09
C THR A 820 -2.00 -8.65 17.95
N ASP A 821 -2.64 -7.91 18.86
CA ASP A 821 -4.10 -7.78 18.87
C ASP A 821 -4.64 -6.96 17.69
N GLY A 822 -3.80 -6.11 17.07
CA GLY A 822 -4.05 -5.50 15.75
C GLY A 822 -4.30 -6.51 14.61
N LEU A 823 -4.02 -7.81 14.80
CA LEU A 823 -4.58 -8.87 13.95
C LEU A 823 -5.92 -9.39 14.50
N TRP A 824 -5.94 -9.74 15.79
CA TRP A 824 -7.02 -10.53 16.42
C TRP A 824 -8.31 -9.76 16.74
N ASP A 825 -8.27 -8.43 16.79
CA ASP A 825 -9.45 -7.57 16.94
C ASP A 825 -10.30 -7.53 15.66
N VAL A 826 -9.75 -7.91 14.50
CA VAL A 826 -10.46 -8.00 13.22
C VAL A 826 -10.53 -9.40 12.62
N PHE A 827 -9.65 -10.33 13.03
CA PHE A 827 -9.68 -11.73 12.61
C PHE A 827 -10.15 -12.68 13.72
N SER A 828 -11.18 -13.49 13.45
CA SER A 828 -11.43 -14.69 14.25
C SER A 828 -10.35 -15.76 13.99
N ASN A 829 -10.14 -16.62 14.99
CA ASN A 829 -9.17 -17.73 14.89
C ASN A 829 -9.47 -18.62 13.66
N GLU A 830 -10.76 -18.92 13.42
CA GLU A 830 -11.26 -19.74 12.32
C GLU A 830 -11.05 -19.07 10.96
N ALA A 831 -11.19 -17.74 10.90
CA ALA A 831 -10.92 -16.97 9.69
C ALA A 831 -9.43 -17.02 9.32
N VAL A 832 -8.51 -16.94 10.29
CA VAL A 832 -7.06 -17.16 10.05
C VAL A 832 -6.79 -18.60 9.59
N GLY A 833 -7.44 -19.61 10.17
CA GLY A 833 -7.34 -21.00 9.70
C GLY A 833 -7.78 -21.17 8.25
N CYS A 834 -8.89 -20.53 7.86
CA CYS A 834 -9.37 -20.50 6.48
C CYS A 834 -8.42 -19.72 5.54
N PHE A 835 -7.82 -18.64 6.02
CA PHE A 835 -6.86 -17.83 5.27
C PHE A 835 -5.57 -18.61 4.99
N VAL A 836 -5.00 -19.25 6.01
CA VAL A 836 -3.84 -20.15 5.86
C VAL A 836 -4.16 -21.31 4.90
N LYS A 837 -5.39 -21.88 4.96
CA LYS A 837 -5.84 -22.88 3.98
C LYS A 837 -5.86 -22.34 2.54
N ALA A 838 -6.39 -21.15 2.34
CA ALA A 838 -6.58 -20.55 1.02
C ALA A 838 -5.26 -20.21 0.30
N TYR A 839 -4.16 -20.09 1.04
CA TYR A 839 -2.84 -19.72 0.52
C TYR A 839 -1.75 -20.79 0.79
N LEU A 840 -2.15 -22.06 0.97
CA LEU A 840 -1.23 -23.20 1.04
C LEU A 840 -0.36 -23.28 -0.22
N GLY A 841 0.95 -23.07 -0.06
CA GLY A 841 1.93 -22.97 -1.15
C GLY A 841 2.55 -21.59 -1.33
N MET A 842 2.01 -20.55 -0.67
CA MET A 842 2.65 -19.24 -0.58
C MET A 842 3.89 -19.31 0.34
N PRO A 843 5.00 -18.60 0.02
CA PRO A 843 6.13 -18.44 0.94
C PRO A 843 5.68 -17.84 2.28
N LEU A 844 6.27 -18.28 3.39
CA LEU A 844 5.74 -17.98 4.72
C LEU A 844 5.79 -16.49 5.09
N ASP A 845 6.83 -15.76 4.67
CA ASP A 845 6.88 -14.29 4.83
C ASP A 845 5.78 -13.59 4.03
N SER A 846 5.54 -14.05 2.79
CA SER A 846 4.45 -13.51 1.96
C SER A 846 3.08 -13.84 2.55
N LEU A 847 2.92 -15.00 3.20
CA LEU A 847 1.70 -15.39 3.89
C LEU A 847 1.47 -14.54 5.14
N ALA A 848 2.50 -14.33 5.96
CA ALA A 848 2.46 -13.45 7.13
C ALA A 848 2.15 -12.00 6.73
N LEU A 849 2.85 -11.46 5.72
CA LEU A 849 2.63 -10.10 5.20
C LEU A 849 1.24 -9.93 4.57
N LYS A 850 0.69 -10.96 3.92
CA LYS A 850 -0.68 -10.91 3.41
C LYS A 850 -1.71 -10.97 4.55
N LEU A 851 -1.43 -11.72 5.62
CA LEU A 851 -2.28 -11.80 6.80
C LEU A 851 -2.34 -10.46 7.54
N THR A 852 -1.20 -9.79 7.77
CA THR A 852 -1.18 -8.45 8.39
C THR A 852 -1.83 -7.38 7.51
N LYS A 853 -1.59 -7.39 6.20
CA LYS A 853 -2.27 -6.48 5.26
C LYS A 853 -3.79 -6.68 5.22
N MET A 854 -4.25 -7.93 5.23
CA MET A 854 -5.69 -8.23 5.28
C MET A 854 -6.35 -7.73 6.58
N ALA A 855 -5.63 -7.65 7.70
CA ALA A 855 -6.17 -7.04 8.92
C ALA A 855 -6.38 -5.53 8.76
N VAL A 856 -5.51 -4.81 8.03
CA VAL A 856 -5.76 -3.41 7.64
C VAL A 856 -6.98 -3.31 6.72
N GLU A 857 -7.12 -4.22 5.74
CA GLU A 857 -8.30 -4.27 4.85
C GLU A 857 -9.62 -4.56 5.60
N LEU A 858 -9.56 -5.32 6.71
CA LEU A 858 -10.69 -5.57 7.63
C LEU A 858 -10.93 -4.44 8.63
N GLY A 859 -10.15 -3.34 8.57
CA GLY A 859 -10.36 -2.13 9.38
C GLY A 859 -9.51 -2.02 10.65
N SER A 860 -8.45 -2.82 10.80
CA SER A 860 -7.55 -2.70 11.95
C SER A 860 -6.86 -1.34 11.98
N THR A 861 -6.92 -0.68 13.14
CA THR A 861 -6.37 0.65 13.36
C THR A 861 -4.96 0.66 13.97
N ASP A 862 -4.37 -0.51 14.19
CA ASP A 862 -3.21 -0.65 15.08
C ASP A 862 -1.90 -1.05 14.39
N ASN A 863 -0.83 -1.25 15.18
CA ASN A 863 0.33 -2.01 14.73
C ASN A 863 -0.05 -3.49 14.56
N ILE A 864 0.54 -4.15 13.57
CA ILE A 864 0.15 -5.51 13.20
C ILE A 864 1.39 -6.34 12.88
N THR A 865 1.71 -7.27 13.78
CA THR A 865 2.83 -8.19 13.65
C THR A 865 2.35 -9.61 13.71
N ALA A 866 2.78 -10.43 12.75
CA ALA A 866 2.42 -11.85 12.68
C ALA A 866 3.62 -12.72 12.27
N ILE A 867 3.72 -13.91 12.89
CA ILE A 867 4.62 -15.00 12.51
C ILE A 867 3.76 -16.22 12.13
N VAL A 868 4.12 -16.89 11.03
CA VAL A 868 3.53 -18.17 10.62
C VAL A 868 4.63 -19.25 10.60
N VAL A 869 4.50 -20.27 11.45
CA VAL A 869 5.46 -21.37 11.61
C VAL A 869 4.88 -22.67 11.07
N ASN A 870 5.60 -23.37 10.20
CA ASN A 870 5.20 -24.62 9.55
C ASN A 870 5.67 -25.86 10.35
N VAL A 871 4.84 -26.31 11.29
CA VAL A 871 5.15 -27.46 12.16
C VAL A 871 5.20 -28.81 11.44
N ARG A 872 4.78 -28.90 10.17
CA ARG A 872 4.98 -30.10 9.34
C ARG A 872 6.40 -30.27 8.80
N ARG A 873 7.19 -29.19 8.75
CA ARG A 873 8.63 -29.25 8.44
C ARG A 873 9.51 -29.54 9.66
N ILE A 874 8.90 -29.54 10.85
CA ILE A 874 9.57 -29.74 12.14
C ILE A 874 9.34 -31.16 12.67
N LYS A 875 8.16 -31.76 12.39
CA LYS A 875 7.88 -33.18 12.65
C LYS A 875 8.82 -34.09 11.84
N GLY A 876 9.42 -35.08 12.50
CA GLY A 876 10.25 -36.09 11.85
C GLY A 876 11.65 -35.59 11.46
N VAL A 877 12.03 -34.38 11.89
CA VAL A 877 13.44 -34.03 12.06
C VAL A 877 13.85 -34.58 13.43
N ASP A 878 14.55 -35.71 13.44
CA ASP A 878 15.55 -35.92 14.49
C ASP A 878 16.64 -34.88 14.21
N CYS A 879 16.89 -34.00 15.19
CA CYS A 879 17.60 -32.74 15.03
C CYS A 879 19.11 -32.83 15.28
#